data_AF-A0A812TFA2-F1
#
_entry.id   AF-A0A812TFA2-F1
#
_cell.length_a   1.000
_cell.length_b   1.000
_cell.length_c   1.000
_cell.angle_alpha   90.00
_cell.angle_beta   90.00
_cell.angle_gamma   90.00
#
_symmetry.space_group_name_H-M   'P 1'
#
loop_
_entity.id
_entity.type
_entity.pdbx_description
1 polymer ?
#
loop_
_entity_poly.entity_id
_entity_poly.type
_entity_poly.pdbx_seq_one_letter_code
_entity_poly.pdbx_strand_id
1 'polypeptide(L)'
;MLLHSMRAWVLVVPAVGAIVKDLEENLGGPTEADCSDPVNDIVRENCKKGSPATEWDINAAGSSSIQGFATQSSYVIGEQVLFKVKTASRKYRFDIYRLGWYNASGARHVATLRPSAALPQEQPECYKDDLTLLVDCGNWAVSAAWLVPTDIVPGIFFARLVMEDPPEFWRTDASEIMPSPKFANRNWNYSRMPPCGPEQCPALVHAYGAQRHLSGDMMSNALKEPHASHVYFVIRQDVRRTDVLLQTIDTTWRAYNNYAAPSTYGVLPLPRHKFNLSDAWQSRRAYKVSYNAPLLTRDTRAVNTLFNAEMPALRWLERHGYDIQYWTGADAHARGEEIPRRARVYVSVGHDEYWSGEQRRHVEAARDAGVHLHFWSGNEVYWKVRWESSPVNGEPMRTMVVYKESQESFKIDPEPKLWTGTFRDSKGFNPEGANPENSLTGTIFTVNAWRHDALEIPGAYAKLRVWRHTDVTLLKLTQKAVLLKGLLGHEWDEDLDNGFRPEGLIRLSETHVDNVQAIVDHGACFDSGSATHHLTLYKAKSGALVFGAGTVQWAWGLDNFHDSVTGMNNMWESEYNTRIGVDPSGPDSVVQQATLNLFADMGVQAPILGAGMVRPSASTDNEAPAISSVSMMASSGPRKHFVVRATDSAGEVAAVEWSSDGRRWHPMKRQLREPDQWSMETPMPAYQQGELELWFRAVDDSLNIGKEYRSFECPGEEATSKHFSTQLMEKRSCETGDLGKLASGKQLDNVSGKPDSMKGSGRGSLGPGLPHRRDPRTDRDRAMAVPAGAGSHRREYQHYYGESTDMVSEEYWSSDGAWGAGAWREWEHEAAGLEEGGWAPPPAPASSFGDLERRIDTMSQEFTDNLRRISEKDNEKFDLIFSILQQLQNRQAQLEETVRVLQTQACQGDLRIWYEGLV
;
A
#
# COMPACT_ATOMS: atom_id res chain seq x y z
N MET A 1 -25.62 49.77 -13.05
CA MET A 1 -24.81 48.82 -12.26
C MET A 1 -24.78 47.40 -12.86
N LEU A 2 -25.86 46.87 -13.45
CA LEU A 2 -25.89 45.51 -14.05
C LEU A 2 -25.02 45.29 -15.32
N LEU A 3 -24.66 46.33 -16.08
CA LEU A 3 -23.78 46.18 -17.26
C LEU A 3 -22.28 46.10 -16.93
N HIS A 4 -21.85 46.54 -15.74
CA HIS A 4 -20.44 46.47 -15.34
C HIS A 4 -20.07 45.08 -14.79
N SER A 5 -21.02 44.37 -14.18
CA SER A 5 -20.84 43.00 -13.70
C SER A 5 -20.73 42.00 -14.85
N MET A 6 -21.49 42.13 -15.93
CA MET A 6 -21.40 41.22 -17.08
C MET A 6 -20.08 41.31 -17.86
N ARG A 7 -19.43 42.49 -17.92
CA ARG A 7 -18.11 42.64 -18.57
C ARG A 7 -16.96 42.03 -17.76
N ALA A 8 -17.08 41.97 -16.43
CA ALA A 8 -16.10 41.28 -15.59
C ALA A 8 -16.12 39.76 -15.80
N TRP A 9 -17.30 39.15 -15.96
CA TRP A 9 -17.43 37.72 -16.24
C TRP A 9 -16.90 37.30 -17.63
N VAL A 10 -16.99 38.18 -18.64
CA VAL A 10 -16.48 37.91 -20.00
C VAL A 10 -14.94 37.91 -20.07
N LEU A 11 -14.24 38.54 -19.11
CA LEU A 11 -12.77 38.52 -19.03
C LEU A 11 -12.23 37.48 -18.05
N VAL A 12 -12.99 37.13 -17.01
CA VAL A 12 -12.58 36.13 -16.00
C VAL A 12 -12.66 34.70 -16.55
N VAL A 13 -13.66 34.35 -17.36
CA VAL A 13 -13.78 32.98 -17.90
C VAL A 13 -12.65 32.60 -18.86
N PRO A 14 -12.21 33.46 -19.81
CA PRO A 14 -11.04 33.18 -20.63
C PRO A 14 -9.73 33.19 -19.83
N ALA A 15 -9.61 34.03 -18.80
CA ALA A 15 -8.42 34.08 -17.94
C ALA A 15 -8.32 32.87 -17.01
N VAL A 16 -9.43 32.39 -16.45
CA VAL A 16 -9.49 31.13 -15.69
C VAL A 16 -9.30 29.94 -16.63
N GLY A 17 -9.89 29.96 -17.83
CA GLY A 17 -9.64 28.95 -18.86
C GLY A 17 -8.19 28.92 -19.32
N ALA A 18 -7.53 30.08 -19.42
CA ALA A 18 -6.10 30.18 -19.70
C ALA A 18 -5.26 29.71 -18.52
N ILE A 19 -5.61 30.04 -17.27
CA ILE A 19 -4.90 29.58 -16.06
C ILE A 19 -5.08 28.07 -15.84
N VAL A 20 -6.26 27.51 -16.10
CA VAL A 20 -6.52 26.07 -16.06
C VAL A 20 -5.77 25.37 -17.18
N LYS A 21 -5.74 25.94 -18.40
CA LYS A 21 -4.93 25.41 -19.50
C LYS A 21 -3.43 25.53 -19.23
N ASP A 22 -2.99 26.61 -18.59
CA ASP A 22 -1.60 26.80 -18.14
C ASP A 22 -1.29 25.81 -17.00
N LEU A 23 -2.21 25.54 -16.07
CA LEU A 23 -2.05 24.52 -15.02
C LEU A 23 -2.06 23.08 -15.58
N GLU A 24 -2.86 22.80 -16.61
CA GLU A 24 -2.89 21.52 -17.33
C GLU A 24 -1.65 21.35 -18.22
N GLU A 25 -1.15 22.43 -18.84
CA GLU A 25 0.13 22.49 -19.60
C GLU A 25 1.36 22.48 -18.66
N ASN A 26 1.22 22.86 -17.39
CA ASN A 26 2.31 22.93 -16.40
C ASN A 26 2.45 21.68 -15.51
N LEU A 27 1.75 20.57 -15.80
CA LEU A 27 1.95 19.30 -15.10
C LEU A 27 3.34 18.66 -15.35
N GLY A 28 4.13 19.22 -16.27
CA GLY A 28 5.36 18.61 -16.81
C GLY A 28 5.05 17.63 -17.94
N GLY A 29 6.00 17.43 -18.85
CA GLY A 29 5.85 16.54 -20.00
C GLY A 29 6.75 16.96 -21.18
N PRO A 30 6.87 16.13 -22.23
CA PRO A 30 7.66 16.48 -23.41
C PRO A 30 7.22 17.80 -24.03
N THR A 31 8.17 18.71 -24.22
CA THR A 31 8.00 19.95 -24.99
C THR A 31 8.03 19.68 -26.49
N GLU A 32 7.73 20.69 -27.31
CA GLU A 32 7.89 20.59 -28.78
C GLU A 32 9.34 20.21 -29.16
N ALA A 33 10.34 20.71 -28.42
CA ALA A 33 11.74 20.36 -28.63
C ALA A 33 12.00 18.88 -28.31
N ASP A 34 11.50 18.37 -27.19
CA ASP A 34 11.61 16.94 -26.82
C ASP A 34 10.91 16.04 -27.84
N CYS A 35 9.82 16.50 -28.45
CA CYS A 35 9.12 15.76 -29.50
C CYS A 35 9.85 15.78 -30.85
N SER A 36 10.63 16.82 -31.12
CA SER A 36 11.44 16.92 -32.33
C SER A 36 12.71 16.05 -32.28
N ASP A 37 13.27 15.84 -31.09
CA ASP A 37 14.45 15.01 -30.83
C ASP A 37 14.29 14.19 -29.53
N PRO A 38 13.47 13.13 -29.54
CA PRO A 38 13.14 12.38 -28.34
C PRO A 38 14.33 11.56 -27.85
N VAL A 39 14.71 11.79 -26.59
CA VAL A 39 15.83 11.09 -25.91
C VAL A 39 15.64 9.57 -25.81
N ASN A 40 14.40 9.08 -25.79
CA ASN A 40 14.06 7.66 -25.79
C ASN A 40 12.65 7.41 -26.36
N ASP A 41 12.27 6.14 -26.46
CA ASP A 41 10.99 5.73 -27.04
C ASP A 41 9.76 6.13 -26.20
N ILE A 42 9.89 6.29 -24.89
CA ILE A 42 8.80 6.76 -24.02
C ILE A 42 8.50 8.23 -24.30
N VAL A 43 9.53 9.08 -24.43
CA VAL A 43 9.34 10.49 -24.82
C VAL A 43 8.71 10.58 -26.21
N ARG A 44 9.21 9.80 -27.18
CA ARG A 44 8.63 9.72 -28.53
C ARG A 44 7.16 9.29 -28.50
N GLU A 45 6.82 8.33 -27.65
CA GLU A 45 5.46 7.82 -27.49
C GLU A 45 4.51 8.86 -26.90
N ASN A 46 4.96 9.61 -25.89
CA ASN A 46 4.18 10.64 -25.22
C ASN A 46 3.89 11.87 -26.10
N CYS A 47 4.66 12.06 -27.18
CA CYS A 47 4.37 13.07 -28.19
C CYS A 47 3.19 12.72 -29.10
N LYS A 48 2.69 11.47 -29.05
CA LYS A 48 1.49 11.07 -29.78
C LYS A 48 0.24 11.52 -29.03
N LYS A 49 -0.82 11.83 -29.78
CA LYS A 49 -2.11 12.23 -29.23
C LYS A 49 -2.73 11.09 -28.41
N GLY A 50 -3.10 11.38 -27.17
CA GLY A 50 -3.88 10.48 -26.32
C GLY A 50 -5.38 10.44 -26.65
N SER A 51 -6.06 9.45 -26.09
CA SER A 51 -7.51 9.30 -26.11
C SER A 51 -8.09 9.71 -24.75
N PRO A 52 -9.16 10.52 -24.69
CA PRO A 52 -9.80 10.89 -23.42
C PRO A 52 -10.39 9.65 -22.73
N ALA A 53 -10.40 9.63 -21.39
CA ALA A 53 -10.92 8.51 -20.58
C ALA A 53 -12.37 8.12 -20.93
N THR A 54 -13.18 9.06 -21.43
CA THR A 54 -14.54 8.80 -21.94
C THR A 54 -14.59 7.80 -23.12
N GLU A 55 -13.47 7.54 -23.79
CA GLU A 55 -13.36 6.60 -24.91
C GLU A 55 -12.84 5.22 -24.49
N TRP A 56 -11.90 5.18 -23.55
CA TRP A 56 -11.14 3.98 -23.26
C TRP A 56 -11.44 3.35 -21.90
N ASP A 57 -11.97 4.11 -20.95
CA ASP A 57 -12.36 3.55 -19.65
C ASP A 57 -13.69 2.77 -19.78
N ILE A 58 -14.03 2.06 -18.71
CA ILE A 58 -15.30 1.38 -18.52
C ILE A 58 -15.90 1.82 -17.20
N ASN A 59 -17.21 1.68 -17.10
CA ASN A 59 -17.89 1.97 -15.86
C ASN A 59 -17.73 0.78 -14.90
N ALA A 60 -17.17 1.00 -13.71
CA ALA A 60 -17.09 -0.02 -12.68
C ALA A 60 -16.49 -1.34 -13.21
N ALA A 61 -17.21 -2.47 -13.03
CA ALA A 61 -16.87 -3.82 -13.46
C ALA A 61 -16.85 -4.06 -14.98
N GLY A 62 -17.35 -3.10 -15.77
CA GLY A 62 -17.70 -3.34 -17.17
C GLY A 62 -18.96 -4.20 -17.32
N SER A 63 -19.24 -4.64 -18.55
CA SER A 63 -20.50 -5.31 -18.88
C SER A 63 -20.39 -6.82 -18.77
N SER A 64 -21.28 -7.46 -18.00
CA SER A 64 -21.37 -8.93 -17.91
C SER A 64 -21.76 -9.59 -19.25
N SER A 65 -22.34 -8.84 -20.18
CA SER A 65 -22.76 -9.32 -21.52
C SER A 65 -21.59 -9.47 -22.51
N ILE A 66 -20.41 -8.95 -22.19
CA ILE A 66 -19.19 -9.15 -22.97
C ILE A 66 -17.99 -9.24 -22.03
N GLN A 67 -17.39 -10.43 -21.94
CA GLN A 67 -16.25 -10.70 -21.06
C GLN A 67 -15.20 -11.50 -21.83
N GLY A 68 -13.92 -11.30 -21.53
CA GLY A 68 -12.86 -12.01 -22.22
C GLY A 68 -11.51 -11.93 -21.54
N PHE A 69 -10.53 -12.63 -22.09
CA PHE A 69 -9.15 -12.61 -21.63
C PHE A 69 -8.18 -12.84 -22.79
N ALA A 70 -6.92 -12.42 -22.60
CA ALA A 70 -5.82 -12.74 -23.48
C ALA A 70 -5.17 -14.07 -23.05
N THR A 71 -4.71 -14.88 -24.00
CA THR A 71 -4.20 -16.24 -23.70
C THR A 71 -2.90 -16.26 -22.89
N GLN A 72 -2.15 -15.15 -22.89
CA GLN A 72 -0.98 -14.90 -22.04
C GLN A 72 -1.12 -13.53 -21.34
N SER A 73 -0.42 -13.35 -20.23
CA SER A 73 -0.37 -12.07 -19.49
C SER A 73 0.63 -11.09 -20.08
N SER A 74 1.68 -11.58 -20.76
CA SER A 74 2.67 -10.78 -21.45
C SER A 74 3.01 -11.36 -22.83
N TYR A 75 3.44 -10.50 -23.74
CA TYR A 75 3.86 -10.85 -25.11
C TYR A 75 5.08 -10.02 -25.50
N VAL A 76 5.89 -10.53 -26.41
CA VAL A 76 7.02 -9.81 -27.00
C VAL A 76 6.59 -9.15 -28.31
N ILE A 77 7.22 -8.01 -28.65
CA ILE A 77 7.05 -7.37 -29.95
C ILE A 77 7.15 -8.39 -31.10
N GLY A 78 6.19 -8.37 -32.01
CA GLY A 78 6.08 -9.29 -33.15
C GLY A 78 5.27 -10.56 -32.87
N GLU A 79 4.91 -10.86 -31.62
CA GLU A 79 4.01 -11.97 -31.29
C GLU A 79 2.54 -11.64 -31.58
N GLN A 80 1.67 -12.65 -31.46
CA GLN A 80 0.23 -12.47 -31.58
C GLN A 80 -0.44 -12.54 -30.21
N VAL A 81 -1.18 -11.50 -29.86
CA VAL A 81 -2.12 -11.53 -28.74
C VAL A 81 -3.38 -12.23 -29.20
N LEU A 82 -3.70 -13.38 -28.61
CA LEU A 82 -4.93 -14.12 -28.90
C LEU A 82 -5.97 -13.81 -27.83
N PHE A 83 -7.18 -13.46 -28.25
CA PHE A 83 -8.29 -13.11 -27.37
C PHE A 83 -9.36 -14.19 -27.39
N LYS A 84 -9.93 -14.49 -26.22
CA LYS A 84 -11.10 -15.37 -26.06
C LYS A 84 -12.21 -14.58 -25.39
N VAL A 85 -13.37 -14.50 -26.04
CA VAL A 85 -14.50 -13.66 -25.61
C VAL A 85 -15.78 -14.49 -25.52
N LYS A 86 -16.52 -14.32 -24.43
CA LYS A 86 -17.89 -14.82 -24.23
C LYS A 86 -18.86 -13.65 -24.36
N THR A 87 -19.72 -13.70 -25.38
CA THR A 87 -20.80 -12.74 -25.60
C THR A 87 -21.86 -13.34 -26.52
N ALA A 88 -23.12 -12.93 -26.34
CA ALA A 88 -24.20 -13.25 -27.29
C ALA A 88 -24.20 -12.29 -28.51
N SER A 89 -23.39 -11.23 -28.45
CA SER A 89 -23.33 -10.19 -29.47
C SER A 89 -22.91 -10.74 -30.84
N ARG A 90 -23.60 -10.28 -31.89
CA ARG A 90 -23.24 -10.58 -33.28
C ARG A 90 -22.37 -9.49 -33.89
N LYS A 91 -22.19 -8.38 -33.18
CA LYS A 91 -21.48 -7.20 -33.65
C LYS A 91 -20.76 -6.55 -32.48
N TYR A 92 -19.49 -6.88 -32.35
CA TYR A 92 -18.59 -6.26 -31.38
C TYR A 92 -17.23 -5.97 -32.02
N ARG A 93 -16.39 -5.23 -31.30
CA ARG A 93 -15.02 -4.93 -31.70
C ARG A 93 -14.07 -4.90 -30.50
N PHE A 94 -12.78 -4.89 -30.82
CA PHE A 94 -11.70 -4.70 -29.84
C PHE A 94 -11.05 -3.35 -30.16
N ASP A 95 -11.03 -2.44 -29.20
CA ASP A 95 -10.21 -1.24 -29.29
C ASP A 95 -8.96 -1.45 -28.42
N ILE A 96 -7.79 -1.56 -29.04
CA ILE A 96 -6.51 -1.77 -28.36
C ILE A 96 -5.96 -0.42 -27.93
N TYR A 97 -5.65 -0.30 -26.64
CA TYR A 97 -5.07 0.89 -26.05
C TYR A 97 -3.73 0.56 -25.37
N ARG A 98 -2.77 1.49 -25.48
CA ARG A 98 -1.57 1.53 -24.64
C ARG A 98 -1.82 2.52 -23.51
N LEU A 99 -1.58 2.12 -22.26
CA LEU A 99 -1.60 3.05 -21.12
C LEU A 99 -0.34 3.91 -21.12
N GLY A 100 -0.45 5.14 -20.63
CA GLY A 100 0.64 6.11 -20.65
C GLY A 100 0.22 7.49 -20.17
N TRP A 101 1.12 8.46 -20.27
CA TRP A 101 0.79 9.84 -19.89
C TRP A 101 -0.04 10.57 -20.96
N TYR A 102 0.45 10.64 -22.20
CA TYR A 102 -0.21 11.25 -23.37
C TYR A 102 -0.94 12.57 -23.11
N ASN A 103 -0.22 13.59 -22.63
CA ASN A 103 -0.81 14.89 -22.26
C ASN A 103 -2.01 14.73 -21.32
N ALA A 104 -1.79 14.00 -20.22
CA ALA A 104 -2.77 13.67 -19.19
C ALA A 104 -3.99 12.82 -19.63
N SER A 105 -4.02 12.31 -20.86
CA SER A 105 -5.16 11.51 -21.36
C SER A 105 -5.21 10.08 -20.81
N GLY A 106 -4.07 9.55 -20.32
CA GLY A 106 -3.98 8.25 -19.66
C GLY A 106 -3.85 7.04 -20.58
N ALA A 107 -4.32 7.12 -21.82
CA ALA A 107 -4.16 6.07 -22.80
C ALA A 107 -4.10 6.61 -24.22
N ARG A 108 -3.58 5.81 -25.15
CA ARG A 108 -3.61 6.08 -26.59
C ARG A 108 -4.24 4.91 -27.33
N HIS A 109 -5.18 5.20 -28.22
CA HIS A 109 -5.71 4.21 -29.16
C HIS A 109 -4.62 3.74 -30.14
N VAL A 110 -4.48 2.43 -30.27
CA VAL A 110 -3.44 1.77 -31.09
C VAL A 110 -4.05 1.14 -32.32
N ALA A 111 -5.15 0.40 -32.15
CA ALA A 111 -5.80 -0.31 -33.23
C ALA A 111 -7.26 -0.62 -32.88
N THR A 112 -8.08 -0.81 -33.91
CA THR A 112 -9.41 -1.41 -33.77
C THR A 112 -9.45 -2.71 -34.58
N LEU A 113 -9.94 -3.78 -33.97
CA LEU A 113 -10.01 -5.11 -34.57
C LEU A 113 -11.45 -5.60 -34.62
N ARG A 114 -11.72 -6.41 -35.63
CA ARG A 114 -12.96 -7.18 -35.74
C ARG A 114 -12.71 -8.62 -35.31
N PRO A 115 -13.71 -9.30 -34.75
CA PRO A 115 -13.63 -10.73 -34.48
C PRO A 115 -13.26 -11.48 -35.76
N SER A 116 -12.27 -12.37 -35.68
CA SER A 116 -11.92 -13.27 -36.77
C SER A 116 -12.74 -14.56 -36.75
N ALA A 117 -13.37 -14.87 -35.61
CA ALA A 117 -14.31 -15.97 -35.47
C ALA A 117 -15.67 -15.67 -36.13
N ALA A 118 -16.39 -16.72 -36.53
CA ALA A 118 -17.77 -16.60 -36.97
C ALA A 118 -18.68 -16.19 -35.80
N LEU A 119 -19.60 -15.25 -36.03
CA LEU A 119 -20.47 -14.68 -35.00
C LEU A 119 -21.95 -15.08 -35.18
N PRO A 120 -22.71 -15.28 -34.09
CA PRO A 120 -22.25 -15.24 -32.69
C PRO A 120 -21.35 -16.44 -32.37
N GLN A 121 -20.35 -16.23 -31.53
CA GLN A 121 -19.44 -17.29 -31.11
C GLN A 121 -19.92 -17.87 -29.77
N GLU A 122 -20.41 -19.10 -29.79
CA GLU A 122 -20.76 -19.81 -28.56
C GLU A 122 -19.50 -20.40 -27.92
N GLN A 123 -19.28 -20.06 -26.65
CA GLN A 123 -18.19 -20.60 -25.84
C GLN A 123 -18.72 -21.71 -24.93
N PRO A 124 -17.98 -22.82 -24.75
CA PRO A 124 -18.35 -23.83 -23.77
C PRO A 124 -18.30 -23.26 -22.35
N GLU A 125 -18.98 -23.93 -21.41
CA GLU A 125 -18.78 -23.61 -19.99
C GLU A 125 -17.33 -23.86 -19.58
N CYS A 126 -16.81 -22.99 -18.71
CA CYS A 126 -15.44 -23.11 -18.23
C CYS A 126 -15.28 -24.40 -17.41
N TYR A 127 -14.06 -24.95 -17.41
CA TYR A 127 -13.72 -26.03 -16.50
C TYR A 127 -13.83 -25.55 -15.05
N LYS A 128 -14.39 -26.39 -14.18
CA LYS A 128 -14.56 -26.15 -12.75
C LYS A 128 -13.99 -27.31 -11.95
N ASP A 129 -13.21 -27.00 -10.92
CA ASP A 129 -12.75 -27.97 -9.92
C ASP A 129 -13.32 -27.63 -8.55
N ASP A 130 -14.25 -28.45 -8.05
CA ASP A 130 -14.94 -28.24 -6.77
C ASP A 130 -14.03 -28.37 -5.54
N LEU A 131 -12.88 -29.05 -5.66
CA LEU A 131 -11.95 -29.20 -4.55
C LEU A 131 -11.18 -27.91 -4.29
N THR A 132 -10.70 -27.27 -5.36
CA THR A 132 -9.86 -26.07 -5.31
C THR A 132 -10.62 -24.77 -5.60
N LEU A 133 -11.87 -24.89 -6.06
CA LEU A 133 -12.75 -23.83 -6.57
C LEU A 133 -12.16 -23.07 -7.76
N LEU A 134 -11.30 -23.74 -8.53
CA LEU A 134 -10.73 -23.20 -9.75
C LEU A 134 -11.79 -23.09 -10.86
N VAL A 135 -11.85 -21.94 -11.51
CA VAL A 135 -12.47 -21.76 -12.83
C VAL A 135 -11.39 -21.49 -13.87
N ASP A 136 -11.35 -22.31 -14.91
CA ASP A 136 -10.44 -22.15 -16.04
C ASP A 136 -11.21 -22.22 -17.37
N CYS A 137 -11.24 -21.10 -18.09
CA CYS A 137 -11.92 -20.97 -19.38
C CYS A 137 -10.98 -21.22 -20.57
N GLY A 138 -9.86 -21.92 -20.35
CA GLY A 138 -8.87 -22.27 -21.37
C GLY A 138 -9.44 -23.08 -22.54
N ASN A 139 -10.61 -23.72 -22.36
CA ASN A 139 -11.36 -24.46 -23.38
C ASN A 139 -12.14 -23.55 -24.36
N TRP A 140 -12.23 -22.24 -24.09
CA TRP A 140 -12.84 -21.31 -25.04
C TRP A 140 -12.06 -21.24 -26.35
N ALA A 141 -12.78 -21.08 -27.46
CA ALA A 141 -12.17 -20.87 -28.77
C ALA A 141 -11.67 -19.42 -28.90
N VAL A 142 -10.60 -19.22 -29.68
CA VAL A 142 -10.08 -17.88 -29.99
C VAL A 142 -11.12 -17.09 -30.79
N SER A 143 -11.35 -15.84 -30.39
CA SER A 143 -12.31 -14.91 -30.99
C SER A 143 -11.66 -13.93 -31.96
N ALA A 144 -10.44 -13.49 -31.64
CA ALA A 144 -9.65 -12.57 -32.44
C ALA A 144 -8.15 -12.73 -32.14
N ALA A 145 -7.31 -12.24 -33.05
CA ALA A 145 -5.87 -12.14 -32.88
C ALA A 145 -5.40 -10.73 -33.24
N TRP A 146 -4.42 -10.22 -32.50
CA TRP A 146 -3.72 -8.98 -32.81
C TRP A 146 -2.23 -9.25 -32.95
N LEU A 147 -1.68 -8.99 -34.14
CA LEU A 147 -0.23 -9.00 -34.33
C LEU A 147 0.37 -7.74 -33.72
N VAL A 148 1.26 -7.92 -32.74
CA VAL A 148 1.95 -6.81 -32.06
C VAL A 148 2.89 -6.14 -33.07
N PRO A 149 2.66 -4.85 -33.43
CA PRO A 149 3.49 -4.15 -34.41
C PRO A 149 4.96 -4.07 -33.97
N THR A 150 5.89 -4.13 -34.93
CA THR A 150 7.33 -4.13 -34.64
C THR A 150 7.88 -2.77 -34.20
N ASP A 151 7.12 -1.69 -34.46
CA ASP A 151 7.43 -0.30 -34.11
C ASP A 151 6.70 0.17 -32.85
N ILE A 152 6.03 -0.74 -32.14
CA ILE A 152 5.29 -0.40 -30.92
C ILE A 152 6.23 -0.18 -29.74
N VAL A 153 5.89 0.81 -28.90
CA VAL A 153 6.59 1.04 -27.65
C VAL A 153 6.06 0.07 -26.59
N PRO A 154 6.94 -0.70 -25.90
CA PRO A 154 6.55 -1.58 -24.80
C PRO A 154 5.74 -0.85 -23.73
N GLY A 155 4.90 -1.57 -23.00
CA GLY A 155 3.91 -0.95 -22.15
C GLY A 155 2.91 -1.91 -21.56
N ILE A 156 2.05 -1.35 -20.71
CA ILE A 156 0.80 -1.99 -20.30
C ILE A 156 -0.25 -1.66 -21.35
N PHE A 157 -0.94 -2.68 -21.84
CA PHE A 157 -1.98 -2.57 -22.85
C PHE A 157 -3.28 -3.17 -22.33
N PHE A 158 -4.37 -2.78 -22.98
CA PHE A 158 -5.62 -3.51 -22.85
C PHE A 158 -6.41 -3.49 -24.15
N ALA A 159 -7.19 -4.54 -24.36
CA ALA A 159 -8.28 -4.53 -25.31
C ALA A 159 -9.56 -4.10 -24.59
N ARG A 160 -10.18 -3.03 -25.06
CA ARG A 160 -11.55 -2.66 -24.70
C ARG A 160 -12.49 -3.42 -25.62
N LEU A 161 -13.21 -4.40 -25.09
CA LEU A 161 -14.24 -5.14 -25.81
C LEU A 161 -15.49 -4.27 -25.85
N VAL A 162 -16.02 -3.97 -27.03
CA VAL A 162 -17.17 -3.06 -27.17
C VAL A 162 -18.28 -3.74 -27.97
N MET A 163 -19.46 -3.91 -27.37
CA MET A 163 -20.64 -4.33 -28.12
C MET A 163 -21.19 -3.16 -28.94
N GLU A 164 -21.54 -3.43 -30.19
CA GLU A 164 -22.14 -2.48 -31.13
C GLU A 164 -23.58 -2.82 -31.50
N ASP A 165 -24.13 -3.88 -30.90
CA ASP A 165 -25.55 -4.17 -30.99
C ASP A 165 -26.33 -3.02 -30.31
N PRO A 166 -27.47 -2.59 -30.88
CA PRO A 166 -28.31 -1.59 -30.24
C PRO A 166 -28.72 -2.12 -28.87
N PRO A 167 -28.56 -1.34 -27.79
CA PRO A 167 -28.91 -1.81 -26.47
C PRO A 167 -30.42 -2.05 -26.41
N GLU A 168 -30.86 -3.22 -25.92
CA GLU A 168 -32.29 -3.54 -25.78
C GLU A 168 -33.02 -2.54 -24.85
N PHE A 169 -32.28 -1.89 -23.95
CA PHE A 169 -32.75 -0.87 -23.01
C PHE A 169 -31.80 0.34 -22.99
N TRP A 170 -32.32 1.56 -22.84
CA TRP A 170 -31.50 2.79 -22.82
C TRP A 170 -30.65 3.00 -21.55
N ARG A 171 -30.87 2.17 -20.52
CA ARG A 171 -30.11 2.18 -19.27
C ARG A 171 -29.32 0.91 -19.16
N THR A 172 -28.03 1.06 -18.96
CA THR A 172 -27.07 -0.02 -19.10
C THR A 172 -26.09 -0.07 -17.94
N ASP A 173 -26.23 0.80 -16.93
CA ASP A 173 -25.27 0.97 -15.83
C ASP A 173 -25.24 -0.23 -14.87
N ALA A 174 -26.00 -1.29 -15.21
CA ALA A 174 -26.28 -2.46 -14.38
C ALA A 174 -26.74 -2.11 -12.97
N SER A 175 -27.11 -0.84 -12.71
CA SER A 175 -27.64 -0.44 -11.43
C SER A 175 -29.11 -0.83 -11.35
N GLU A 176 -29.44 -1.64 -10.35
CA GLU A 176 -30.83 -1.95 -10.00
C GLU A 176 -31.55 -0.69 -9.43
N ILE A 177 -30.91 0.48 -9.42
CA ILE A 177 -31.41 1.70 -8.80
C ILE A 177 -32.04 2.62 -9.85
N MET A 178 -33.35 2.89 -9.66
CA MET A 178 -34.11 3.89 -10.42
C MET A 178 -33.38 5.25 -10.41
N PRO A 179 -33.47 6.08 -11.48
CA PRO A 179 -32.90 7.41 -11.41
C PRO A 179 -33.58 8.12 -10.23
N SER A 180 -32.82 8.93 -9.48
CA SER A 180 -33.40 9.70 -8.38
C SER A 180 -34.74 10.30 -8.83
N PRO A 181 -35.84 10.13 -8.06
CA PRO A 181 -37.17 10.59 -8.45
C PRO A 181 -37.25 12.09 -8.82
N LYS A 182 -36.23 12.87 -8.45
CA LYS A 182 -36.05 14.28 -8.83
C LYS A 182 -35.70 14.51 -10.32
N PHE A 183 -35.06 13.56 -10.98
CA PHE A 183 -34.57 13.69 -12.37
C PHE A 183 -35.22 12.70 -13.33
N ALA A 184 -36.06 11.81 -12.82
CA ALA A 184 -36.90 10.97 -13.65
C ALA A 184 -37.95 11.84 -14.35
N ASN A 185 -37.89 11.97 -15.67
CA ASN A 185 -39.10 12.22 -16.44
C ASN A 185 -40.09 11.08 -16.15
N ARG A 186 -41.12 11.37 -15.35
CA ARG A 186 -42.12 10.38 -14.91
C ARG A 186 -42.93 9.80 -16.06
N ASN A 187 -42.90 10.44 -17.23
CA ASN A 187 -43.67 10.03 -18.39
C ASN A 187 -42.86 9.19 -19.40
N TRP A 188 -41.57 8.95 -19.14
CA TRP A 188 -40.72 8.20 -20.05
C TRP A 188 -40.61 6.73 -19.65
N ASN A 189 -40.83 5.82 -20.61
CA ASN A 189 -40.60 4.40 -20.42
C ASN A 189 -39.09 4.13 -20.47
N TYR A 190 -38.50 3.97 -19.29
CA TYR A 190 -37.09 3.69 -19.13
C TYR A 190 -36.66 2.27 -19.58
N SER A 191 -37.55 1.52 -20.21
CA SER A 191 -37.24 0.27 -20.91
C SER A 191 -37.10 0.46 -22.43
N ARG A 192 -37.04 1.69 -22.95
CA ARG A 192 -36.88 1.97 -24.40
C ARG A 192 -35.88 3.09 -24.65
N MET A 193 -35.22 3.05 -25.81
CA MET A 193 -34.31 4.09 -26.31
C MET A 193 -35.03 5.45 -26.44
N PRO A 194 -34.43 6.59 -26.01
CA PRO A 194 -34.98 7.92 -26.28
C PRO A 194 -35.30 8.08 -27.77
N PRO A 195 -36.37 8.80 -28.13
CA PRO A 195 -36.88 8.83 -29.50
C PRO A 195 -36.01 9.68 -30.44
N CYS A 196 -34.89 10.22 -29.96
CA CYS A 196 -34.02 11.14 -30.67
C CYS A 196 -32.58 10.60 -30.71
N GLY A 197 -31.98 10.63 -31.89
CA GLY A 197 -30.59 10.23 -32.11
C GLY A 197 -29.57 11.26 -31.58
N PRO A 198 -28.26 10.99 -31.74
CA PRO A 198 -27.20 11.84 -31.19
C PRO A 198 -27.23 13.29 -31.65
N GLU A 199 -27.69 13.52 -32.88
CA GLU A 199 -27.84 14.85 -33.48
C GLU A 199 -29.04 15.63 -32.92
N GLN A 200 -30.06 14.92 -32.43
CA GLN A 200 -31.35 15.49 -32.03
C GLN A 200 -31.48 15.65 -30.51
N CYS A 201 -30.75 14.85 -29.72
CA CYS A 201 -30.71 14.95 -28.26
C CYS A 201 -29.30 14.78 -27.67
N PRO A 202 -28.35 15.69 -27.94
CA PRO A 202 -26.96 15.59 -27.47
C PRO A 202 -26.86 15.44 -25.94
N ALA A 203 -27.74 16.12 -25.19
CA ALA A 203 -27.79 16.07 -23.72
C ALA A 203 -28.16 14.69 -23.14
N LEU A 204 -28.74 13.78 -23.93
CA LEU A 204 -29.14 12.43 -23.49
C LEU A 204 -28.16 11.33 -23.94
N VAL A 205 -27.30 11.63 -24.92
CA VAL A 205 -26.23 10.72 -25.40
C VAL A 205 -25.15 10.54 -24.32
N HIS A 206 -25.01 11.53 -23.44
CA HIS A 206 -23.99 11.59 -22.38
C HIS A 206 -24.55 11.22 -20.99
N ALA A 207 -25.57 10.37 -20.90
CA ALA A 207 -26.14 9.98 -19.61
C ALA A 207 -25.52 8.70 -19.01
N TYR A 208 -24.66 7.98 -19.76
CA TYR A 208 -24.11 6.71 -19.29
C TYR A 208 -22.99 6.91 -18.24
N GLY A 209 -23.25 6.46 -17.01
CA GLY A 209 -22.34 6.64 -15.88
C GLY A 209 -22.18 8.12 -15.47
N ALA A 210 -23.08 9.04 -15.82
CA ALA A 210 -22.91 10.45 -15.43
C ALA A 210 -22.97 10.60 -13.89
N GLN A 211 -21.85 11.03 -13.28
CA GLN A 211 -21.78 11.34 -11.86
C GLN A 211 -22.33 12.76 -11.63
N ARG A 212 -22.95 12.97 -10.47
CA ARG A 212 -23.19 14.32 -9.95
C ARG A 212 -21.89 14.75 -9.27
N HIS A 213 -21.25 15.79 -9.78
CA HIS A 213 -20.11 16.42 -9.14
C HIS A 213 -20.55 16.97 -7.76
N LEU A 214 -19.66 17.01 -6.76
CA LEU A 214 -19.95 17.59 -5.44
C LEU A 214 -20.39 19.08 -5.55
N SER A 215 -20.05 19.75 -6.65
CA SER A 215 -20.52 21.11 -7.00
C SER A 215 -21.97 21.18 -7.49
N GLY A 216 -22.64 20.04 -7.70
CA GLY A 216 -24.00 19.97 -8.24
C GLY A 216 -24.09 19.85 -9.77
N ASP A 217 -22.97 19.95 -10.50
CA ASP A 217 -22.96 19.78 -11.95
C ASP A 217 -23.07 18.30 -12.35
N MET A 218 -23.97 18.00 -13.29
CA MET A 218 -24.07 16.69 -13.93
C MET A 218 -23.38 16.72 -15.30
N MET A 219 -22.78 15.61 -15.71
CA MET A 219 -22.49 15.25 -17.12
C MET A 219 -21.18 15.73 -17.80
N SER A 220 -20.08 16.03 -17.10
CA SER A 220 -18.83 16.37 -17.83
C SER A 220 -18.10 15.17 -18.47
N ASN A 221 -18.26 13.94 -17.95
CA ASN A 221 -17.40 12.80 -18.28
C ASN A 221 -18.14 11.51 -18.68
N ALA A 222 -19.25 11.57 -19.41
CA ALA A 222 -19.97 10.35 -19.80
C ALA A 222 -19.20 9.46 -20.78
N LEU A 223 -19.30 8.13 -20.64
CA LEU A 223 -18.70 7.21 -21.62
C LEU A 223 -19.45 7.31 -22.96
N LYS A 224 -18.71 7.18 -24.06
CA LYS A 224 -19.32 7.20 -25.40
C LYS A 224 -20.18 5.96 -25.69
N GLU A 225 -19.82 4.81 -25.11
CA GLU A 225 -20.44 3.52 -25.42
C GLU A 225 -20.73 2.73 -24.15
N PRO A 226 -21.94 2.15 -24.02
CA PRO A 226 -22.42 1.63 -22.74
C PRO A 226 -21.89 0.24 -22.36
N HIS A 227 -21.64 -0.62 -23.35
CA HIS A 227 -21.36 -2.03 -23.11
C HIS A 227 -19.92 -2.38 -23.47
N ALA A 228 -19.05 -2.26 -22.48
CA ALA A 228 -17.65 -2.58 -22.65
C ALA A 228 -17.01 -3.24 -21.42
N SER A 229 -15.94 -3.99 -21.65
CA SER A 229 -15.10 -4.63 -20.63
C SER A 229 -13.63 -4.58 -21.05
N HIS A 230 -12.71 -4.63 -20.08
CA HIS A 230 -11.27 -4.58 -20.32
C HIS A 230 -10.62 -5.97 -20.33
N VAL A 231 -9.57 -6.11 -21.12
CA VAL A 231 -8.66 -7.26 -21.13
C VAL A 231 -7.23 -6.77 -21.13
N TYR A 232 -6.56 -6.82 -19.98
CA TYR A 232 -5.18 -6.34 -19.83
C TYR A 232 -4.13 -7.36 -20.28
N PHE A 233 -3.01 -6.85 -20.78
CA PHE A 233 -1.80 -7.61 -21.08
C PHE A 233 -0.60 -6.66 -21.19
N VAL A 234 0.61 -7.20 -21.03
CA VAL A 234 1.86 -6.44 -21.14
C VAL A 234 2.53 -6.73 -22.48
N ILE A 235 3.04 -5.70 -23.15
CA ILE A 235 3.94 -5.86 -24.30
C ILE A 235 5.36 -5.54 -23.87
N ARG A 236 6.26 -6.49 -24.07
CA ARG A 236 7.67 -6.48 -23.64
C ARG A 236 8.61 -6.34 -24.84
N GLN A 237 9.81 -5.83 -24.58
CA GLN A 237 10.91 -5.87 -25.55
C GLN A 237 12.18 -6.44 -24.91
N ASP A 238 12.47 -7.69 -25.23
CA ASP A 238 13.50 -8.50 -24.56
C ASP A 238 14.90 -8.39 -25.20
N VAL A 239 15.23 -7.29 -25.87
CA VAL A 239 16.55 -7.13 -26.52
C VAL A 239 17.38 -5.97 -25.99
N ARG A 240 16.78 -5.04 -25.24
CA ARG A 240 17.48 -3.85 -24.72
C ARG A 240 17.59 -3.85 -23.20
N ARG A 241 18.53 -3.06 -22.70
CA ARG A 241 18.61 -2.60 -21.30
C ARG A 241 17.74 -1.34 -21.16
N THR A 242 17.23 -1.11 -19.96
CA THR A 242 16.41 0.04 -19.57
C THR A 242 16.92 0.59 -18.24
N ASP A 243 16.61 1.83 -17.91
CA ASP A 243 16.92 2.36 -16.58
C ASP A 243 15.96 1.80 -15.53
N VAL A 244 14.66 1.78 -15.83
CA VAL A 244 13.60 1.36 -14.91
C VAL A 244 12.85 0.14 -15.45
N LEU A 245 12.74 -0.92 -14.66
CA LEU A 245 11.83 -2.05 -14.92
C LEU A 245 10.69 -2.01 -13.90
N LEU A 246 9.48 -1.73 -14.36
CA LEU A 246 8.27 -1.70 -13.53
C LEU A 246 7.56 -3.05 -13.59
N GLN A 247 7.28 -3.64 -12.44
CA GLN A 247 6.44 -4.82 -12.32
C GLN A 247 4.97 -4.42 -12.11
N THR A 248 4.05 -5.10 -12.81
CA THR A 248 2.61 -5.02 -12.52
C THR A 248 2.20 -5.96 -11.38
N ILE A 249 1.10 -5.65 -10.70
CA ILE A 249 0.58 -6.47 -9.59
C ILE A 249 -0.43 -7.54 -10.05
N ASP A 250 -0.17 -8.18 -11.20
CA ASP A 250 -1.12 -9.08 -11.86
C ASP A 250 -1.51 -10.30 -11.04
N THR A 251 -0.61 -10.79 -10.19
CA THR A 251 -0.91 -11.83 -9.20
C THR A 251 -1.98 -11.37 -8.19
N THR A 252 -1.89 -10.12 -7.71
CA THR A 252 -2.94 -9.50 -6.86
C THR A 252 -4.25 -9.34 -7.63
N TRP A 253 -4.20 -8.84 -8.87
CA TRP A 253 -5.42 -8.71 -9.70
C TRP A 253 -6.17 -10.05 -9.78
N ARG A 254 -5.43 -11.16 -9.94
CA ARG A 254 -5.99 -12.52 -10.01
C ARG A 254 -6.45 -13.04 -8.67
N ALA A 255 -5.71 -12.78 -7.60
CA ALA A 255 -6.05 -13.24 -6.26
C ALA A 255 -7.38 -12.68 -5.75
N TYR A 256 -7.76 -11.48 -6.21
CA TYR A 256 -9.00 -10.78 -5.87
C TYR A 256 -10.12 -10.90 -6.93
N ASN A 257 -9.91 -11.69 -7.99
CA ASN A 257 -10.89 -11.82 -9.07
C ASN A 257 -12.02 -12.80 -8.70
N ASN A 258 -13.28 -12.35 -8.82
CA ASN A 258 -14.49 -13.14 -8.53
C ASN A 258 -15.21 -13.66 -9.79
N TYR A 259 -14.51 -13.76 -10.93
CA TYR A 259 -15.14 -14.21 -12.18
C TYR A 259 -15.64 -15.66 -12.09
N ALA A 260 -16.96 -15.83 -11.99
CA ALA A 260 -17.65 -17.12 -11.93
C ALA A 260 -17.16 -18.10 -10.83
N ALA A 261 -16.41 -17.59 -9.84
CA ALA A 261 -15.85 -18.31 -8.70
C ALA A 261 -15.60 -17.35 -7.53
N PRO A 262 -15.52 -17.84 -6.28
CA PRO A 262 -14.92 -17.09 -5.18
C PRO A 262 -13.45 -16.75 -5.48
N SER A 263 -12.98 -15.63 -4.97
CA SER A 263 -11.55 -15.30 -4.97
C SER A 263 -10.78 -16.13 -3.93
N THR A 264 -9.47 -15.86 -3.81
CA THR A 264 -8.63 -16.38 -2.72
C THR A 264 -9.02 -15.83 -1.34
N TYR A 265 -9.97 -14.89 -1.29
CA TYR A 265 -10.59 -14.36 -0.08
C TYR A 265 -12.05 -14.83 0.09
N GLY A 266 -12.54 -15.71 -0.79
CA GLY A 266 -13.95 -16.10 -0.82
C GLY A 266 -14.79 -15.17 -1.67
N VAL A 267 -16.10 -15.22 -1.47
CA VAL A 267 -17.03 -14.28 -2.09
C VAL A 267 -16.92 -12.96 -1.34
N LEU A 268 -16.20 -12.02 -1.94
CA LEU A 268 -16.08 -10.67 -1.41
C LEU A 268 -17.46 -9.99 -1.38
N PRO A 269 -17.75 -9.17 -0.36
CA PRO A 269 -19.00 -8.45 -0.25
C PRO A 269 -19.20 -7.48 -1.44
N LEU A 270 -20.46 -7.26 -1.79
CA LEU A 270 -20.88 -6.33 -2.85
C LEU A 270 -20.25 -6.59 -4.24
N PRO A 271 -20.19 -7.84 -4.74
CA PRO A 271 -19.71 -8.07 -6.11
C PRO A 271 -20.68 -7.42 -7.10
N ARG A 272 -20.15 -6.61 -8.02
CA ARG A 272 -20.95 -5.88 -9.01
C ARG A 272 -21.48 -6.81 -10.09
N HIS A 273 -20.73 -7.85 -10.44
CA HIS A 273 -21.23 -8.97 -11.23
C HIS A 273 -21.72 -10.12 -10.33
N LYS A 274 -23.03 -10.33 -10.31
CA LYS A 274 -23.67 -11.46 -9.60
C LYS A 274 -23.58 -12.74 -10.44
N PHE A 275 -22.59 -13.59 -10.16
CA PHE A 275 -22.54 -14.94 -10.71
C PHE A 275 -23.32 -15.93 -9.82
N ASN A 276 -24.07 -16.83 -10.44
CA ASN A 276 -24.81 -17.86 -9.70
C ASN A 276 -23.85 -18.98 -9.25
N LEU A 277 -23.37 -18.88 -8.02
CA LEU A 277 -22.50 -19.86 -7.38
C LEU A 277 -23.33 -20.83 -6.54
N SER A 278 -22.95 -22.11 -6.47
CA SER A 278 -23.59 -23.06 -5.55
C SER A 278 -23.25 -22.70 -4.09
N ASP A 279 -24.09 -23.14 -3.15
CA ASP A 279 -23.88 -22.88 -1.71
C ASP A 279 -22.50 -23.36 -1.21
N ALA A 280 -22.03 -24.49 -1.77
CA ALA A 280 -20.70 -25.04 -1.46
C ALA A 280 -19.56 -24.13 -1.93
N TRP A 281 -19.75 -23.37 -3.01
CA TRP A 281 -18.79 -22.40 -3.51
C TRP A 281 -18.89 -21.07 -2.74
N GLN A 282 -20.10 -20.64 -2.40
CA GLN A 282 -20.32 -19.35 -1.69
C GLN A 282 -19.68 -19.32 -0.29
N SER A 283 -19.55 -20.47 0.37
CA SER A 283 -19.08 -20.58 1.76
C SER A 283 -17.57 -20.79 1.90
N ARG A 284 -16.81 -20.83 0.80
CA ARG A 284 -15.39 -21.19 0.78
C ARG A 284 -14.58 -20.18 -0.05
N ARG A 285 -13.27 -20.11 0.22
CA ARG A 285 -12.30 -19.40 -0.64
C ARG A 285 -11.66 -20.35 -1.65
N ALA A 286 -11.27 -19.82 -2.79
CA ALA A 286 -10.52 -20.57 -3.79
C ALA A 286 -9.07 -20.77 -3.35
N TYR A 287 -8.56 -21.99 -3.55
CA TYR A 287 -7.13 -22.30 -3.38
C TYR A 287 -6.34 -22.09 -4.66
N LYS A 288 -7.03 -22.00 -5.79
CA LYS A 288 -6.43 -21.82 -7.12
C LYS A 288 -7.24 -20.82 -7.93
N VAL A 289 -6.54 -19.91 -8.62
CA VAL A 289 -7.14 -18.96 -9.56
C VAL A 289 -6.45 -19.07 -10.91
N SER A 290 -7.24 -18.94 -12.00
CA SER A 290 -6.72 -19.09 -13.37
C SER A 290 -6.42 -17.73 -14.02
N TYR A 291 -5.36 -17.71 -14.81
CA TYR A 291 -5.10 -16.64 -15.78
C TYR A 291 -5.92 -16.82 -17.07
N ASN A 292 -6.48 -18.02 -17.30
CA ASN A 292 -7.41 -18.30 -18.39
C ASN A 292 -8.86 -17.95 -18.00
N ALA A 293 -9.06 -16.81 -17.35
CA ALA A 293 -10.37 -16.31 -16.99
C ALA A 293 -10.43 -14.79 -17.24
N PRO A 294 -11.59 -14.23 -17.57
CA PRO A 294 -11.79 -12.79 -17.54
C PRO A 294 -11.40 -12.17 -16.19
N LEU A 295 -10.80 -11.00 -16.24
CA LEU A 295 -10.49 -10.19 -15.06
C LEU A 295 -11.57 -9.11 -14.92
N LEU A 296 -12.21 -9.05 -13.76
CA LEU A 296 -13.27 -8.08 -13.51
C LEU A 296 -12.71 -6.81 -12.84
N THR A 297 -12.36 -5.82 -13.68
CA THR A 297 -11.84 -4.51 -13.26
C THR A 297 -12.77 -3.83 -12.25
N ARG A 298 -12.32 -3.42 -11.05
CA ARG A 298 -13.15 -2.71 -10.04
C ARG A 298 -14.43 -3.45 -9.60
N ASP A 299 -14.52 -4.77 -9.74
CA ASP A 299 -15.74 -5.50 -9.37
C ASP A 299 -16.04 -5.49 -7.88
N THR A 300 -15.01 -5.45 -7.04
CA THR A 300 -15.15 -5.46 -5.58
C THR A 300 -14.32 -4.37 -4.92
N ARG A 301 -13.03 -4.25 -5.25
CA ARG A 301 -12.11 -3.30 -4.60
C ARG A 301 -11.15 -2.69 -5.61
N ALA A 302 -11.34 -1.41 -5.93
CA ALA A 302 -10.51 -0.71 -6.93
C ALA A 302 -9.02 -0.68 -6.55
N VAL A 303 -8.70 -0.62 -5.25
CA VAL A 303 -7.32 -0.63 -4.72
C VAL A 303 -6.50 -1.85 -5.15
N ASN A 304 -7.15 -2.97 -5.49
CA ASN A 304 -6.49 -4.21 -5.91
C ASN A 304 -6.37 -4.31 -7.44
N THR A 305 -6.57 -3.21 -8.16
CA THR A 305 -6.64 -3.18 -9.62
C THR A 305 -5.75 -2.09 -10.22
N LEU A 306 -5.50 -2.24 -11.51
CA LEU A 306 -4.50 -1.48 -12.25
C LEU A 306 -4.59 0.05 -12.13
N PHE A 307 -5.81 0.58 -12.10
CA PHE A 307 -6.03 2.03 -12.17
C PHE A 307 -5.88 2.75 -10.83
N ASN A 308 -5.62 2.04 -9.74
CA ASN A 308 -5.48 2.67 -8.43
C ASN A 308 -4.06 3.19 -8.14
N ALA A 309 -3.05 2.33 -8.20
CA ALA A 309 -1.67 2.70 -7.87
C ALA A 309 -0.70 2.61 -9.06
N GLU A 310 -0.89 1.64 -9.96
CA GLU A 310 0.01 1.48 -11.12
C GLU A 310 -0.18 2.59 -12.15
N MET A 311 -1.41 3.06 -12.34
CA MET A 311 -1.69 4.14 -13.28
C MET A 311 -1.01 5.48 -12.91
N PRO A 312 -1.12 6.01 -11.68
CA PRO A 312 -0.41 7.23 -11.33
C PRO A 312 1.12 7.06 -11.34
N ALA A 313 1.64 5.88 -10.96
CA ALA A 313 3.07 5.57 -11.06
C ALA A 313 3.58 5.58 -12.51
N LEU A 314 2.88 4.87 -13.40
CA LEU A 314 3.20 4.77 -14.82
C LEU A 314 3.13 6.15 -15.49
N ARG A 315 2.07 6.92 -15.24
CA ARG A 315 1.93 8.28 -15.77
C ARG A 315 3.06 9.19 -15.31
N TRP A 316 3.43 9.14 -14.03
CA TRP A 316 4.51 9.97 -13.51
C TRP A 316 5.86 9.63 -14.14
N LEU A 317 6.19 8.35 -14.22
CA LEU A 317 7.44 7.87 -14.83
C LEU A 317 7.50 8.26 -16.31
N GLU A 318 6.42 8.03 -17.06
CA GLU A 318 6.38 8.36 -18.48
C GLU A 318 6.42 9.89 -18.72
N ARG A 319 5.69 10.68 -17.92
CA ARG A 319 5.68 12.15 -17.99
C ARG A 319 7.07 12.75 -17.83
N HIS A 320 7.88 12.18 -16.95
CA HIS A 320 9.26 12.59 -16.72
C HIS A 320 10.25 12.00 -17.75
N GLY A 321 9.75 11.18 -18.68
CA GLY A 321 10.52 10.63 -19.80
C GLY A 321 11.51 9.53 -19.40
N TYR A 322 11.32 8.84 -18.27
CA TYR A 322 12.21 7.74 -17.89
C TYR A 322 12.20 6.64 -18.97
N ASP A 323 13.36 6.01 -19.18
CA ASP A 323 13.44 4.81 -20.02
C ASP A 323 12.95 3.59 -19.23
N ILE A 324 11.72 3.17 -19.52
CA ILE A 324 10.99 2.17 -18.75
C ILE A 324 10.64 0.94 -19.60
N GLN A 325 10.70 -0.23 -18.98
CA GLN A 325 10.07 -1.47 -19.46
C GLN A 325 9.11 -2.01 -18.40
N TYR A 326 8.21 -2.89 -18.82
CA TYR A 326 7.12 -3.40 -17.99
C TYR A 326 7.14 -4.92 -17.99
N TRP A 327 7.04 -5.53 -16.81
CA TRP A 327 6.91 -6.97 -16.61
C TRP A 327 5.70 -7.28 -15.73
N THR A 328 5.15 -8.47 -15.90
CA THR A 328 4.23 -9.05 -14.93
C THR A 328 4.98 -9.74 -13.78
N GLY A 329 4.33 -9.98 -12.65
CA GLY A 329 4.84 -10.85 -11.59
C GLY A 329 5.11 -12.27 -12.09
N ALA A 330 4.32 -12.75 -13.05
CA ALA A 330 4.61 -13.99 -13.76
C ALA A 330 5.91 -13.91 -14.59
N ASP A 331 6.23 -12.79 -15.24
CA ASP A 331 7.50 -12.59 -15.94
C ASP A 331 8.68 -12.56 -14.96
N ALA A 332 8.53 -11.90 -13.80
CA ALA A 332 9.57 -11.88 -12.77
C ALA A 332 9.82 -13.26 -12.15
N HIS A 333 8.79 -14.11 -12.05
CA HIS A 333 8.97 -15.54 -11.76
C HIS A 333 9.75 -16.25 -12.87
N ALA A 334 9.30 -16.14 -14.12
CA ALA A 334 9.78 -16.97 -15.22
C ALA A 334 11.15 -16.56 -15.79
N ARG A 335 11.53 -15.28 -15.64
CA ARG A 335 12.66 -14.65 -16.33
C ARG A 335 13.48 -13.73 -15.43
N GLY A 336 13.25 -13.79 -14.12
CA GLY A 336 13.82 -12.87 -13.15
C GLY A 336 15.36 -12.90 -13.08
N GLU A 337 15.99 -13.99 -13.52
CA GLU A 337 17.44 -14.09 -13.68
C GLU A 337 18.01 -13.08 -14.69
N GLU A 338 17.18 -12.52 -15.57
CA GLU A 338 17.60 -11.49 -16.51
C GLU A 338 17.63 -10.08 -15.92
N ILE A 339 16.97 -9.82 -14.78
CA ILE A 339 16.86 -8.46 -14.21
C ILE A 339 18.21 -7.73 -14.14
N PRO A 340 19.32 -8.35 -13.68
CA PRO A 340 20.65 -7.69 -13.61
C PRO A 340 21.17 -7.15 -14.94
N ARG A 341 20.85 -7.80 -16.06
CA ARG A 341 21.28 -7.36 -17.40
C ARG A 341 20.24 -6.45 -18.07
N ARG A 342 19.04 -6.33 -17.51
CA ARG A 342 17.90 -5.61 -18.08
C ARG A 342 17.70 -4.23 -17.49
N ALA A 343 17.88 -4.07 -16.19
CA ALA A 343 17.46 -2.88 -15.47
C ALA A 343 18.59 -2.29 -14.62
N ARG A 344 18.50 -0.99 -14.31
CA ARG A 344 19.27 -0.38 -13.23
C ARG A 344 18.46 -0.33 -11.94
N VAL A 345 17.17 -0.04 -12.05
CA VAL A 345 16.22 -0.01 -10.94
C VAL A 345 15.03 -0.92 -11.26
N TYR A 346 14.67 -1.75 -10.29
CA TYR A 346 13.45 -2.55 -10.30
C TYR A 346 12.41 -1.87 -9.40
N VAL A 347 11.20 -1.63 -9.94
CA VAL A 347 10.12 -0.91 -9.26
C VAL A 347 8.91 -1.83 -9.08
N SER A 348 8.43 -1.94 -7.86
CA SER A 348 7.14 -2.55 -7.49
C SER A 348 6.25 -1.47 -6.87
N VAL A 349 4.95 -1.52 -7.13
CA VAL A 349 4.00 -0.43 -6.86
C VAL A 349 2.70 -0.97 -6.30
N GLY A 350 2.06 -0.22 -5.40
CA GLY A 350 0.67 -0.43 -5.07
C GLY A 350 0.49 -1.55 -4.06
N HIS A 351 -0.43 -2.48 -4.35
CA HIS A 351 -0.76 -3.60 -3.48
C HIS A 351 -0.19 -4.90 -4.04
N ASP A 352 1.14 -5.03 -4.06
CA ASP A 352 1.85 -6.16 -4.68
C ASP A 352 1.94 -7.39 -3.74
N GLU A 353 0.78 -7.82 -3.24
CA GLU A 353 0.61 -8.76 -2.11
C GLU A 353 1.05 -10.21 -2.40
N TYR A 354 0.88 -10.69 -3.63
CA TYR A 354 1.05 -12.11 -3.97
C TYR A 354 2.32 -12.37 -4.77
N TRP A 355 3.33 -12.98 -4.14
CA TRP A 355 4.61 -13.27 -4.77
C TRP A 355 4.93 -14.74 -4.77
N SER A 356 5.55 -15.22 -5.85
CA SER A 356 6.08 -16.58 -5.84
C SER A 356 7.45 -16.65 -5.15
N GLY A 357 7.81 -17.82 -4.62
CA GLY A 357 9.13 -18.02 -4.03
C GLY A 357 10.29 -17.76 -5.01
N GLU A 358 10.14 -18.14 -6.28
CA GLU A 358 11.17 -17.88 -7.31
C GLU A 358 11.26 -16.39 -7.66
N GLN A 359 10.13 -15.69 -7.79
CA GLN A 359 10.12 -14.24 -8.02
C GLN A 359 10.87 -13.51 -6.89
N ARG A 360 10.60 -13.87 -5.63
CA ARG A 360 11.33 -13.33 -4.47
C ARG A 360 12.83 -13.56 -4.59
N ARG A 361 13.26 -14.79 -4.87
CA ARG A 361 14.68 -15.14 -5.07
C ARG A 361 15.33 -14.37 -6.21
N HIS A 362 14.65 -14.19 -7.33
CA HIS A 362 15.18 -13.46 -8.48
C HIS A 362 15.37 -11.97 -8.17
N VAL A 363 14.42 -11.34 -7.47
CA VAL A 363 14.54 -9.93 -7.08
C VAL A 363 15.65 -9.73 -6.03
N GLU A 364 15.78 -10.65 -5.07
CA GLU A 364 16.91 -10.67 -4.12
C GLU A 364 18.26 -10.86 -4.84
N ALA A 365 18.34 -11.79 -5.79
CA ALA A 365 19.53 -12.00 -6.59
C ALA A 365 19.87 -10.77 -7.45
N ALA A 366 18.86 -10.05 -7.94
CA ALA A 366 19.06 -8.80 -8.67
C ALA A 366 19.64 -7.70 -7.77
N ARG A 367 19.10 -7.52 -6.56
CA ARG A 367 19.69 -6.64 -5.55
C ARG A 367 21.13 -7.00 -5.27
N ASP A 368 21.40 -8.29 -5.05
CA ASP A 368 22.74 -8.78 -4.72
C ASP A 368 23.71 -8.69 -5.91
N ALA A 369 23.20 -8.51 -7.13
CA ALA A 369 23.96 -8.21 -8.34
C ALA A 369 24.11 -6.70 -8.64
N GLY A 370 23.58 -5.82 -7.78
CA GLY A 370 23.74 -4.36 -7.89
C GLY A 370 22.56 -3.63 -8.54
N VAL A 371 21.43 -4.29 -8.77
CA VAL A 371 20.19 -3.62 -9.21
C VAL A 371 19.53 -2.94 -8.01
N HIS A 372 19.23 -1.65 -8.11
CA HIS A 372 18.52 -0.94 -7.06
C HIS A 372 17.05 -1.39 -7.02
N LEU A 373 16.45 -1.42 -5.84
CA LEU A 373 15.03 -1.75 -5.68
C LEU A 373 14.26 -0.56 -5.12
N HIS A 374 13.10 -0.27 -5.69
CA HIS A 374 12.26 0.84 -5.27
C HIS A 374 10.82 0.36 -5.09
N PHE A 375 10.39 0.21 -3.84
CA PHE A 375 9.06 -0.25 -3.49
C PHE A 375 8.15 0.94 -3.17
N TRP A 376 7.19 1.21 -4.05
CA TRP A 376 6.10 2.18 -3.88
C TRP A 376 4.84 1.44 -3.40
N SER A 377 5.02 0.59 -2.40
CA SER A 377 4.04 -0.42 -1.99
C SER A 377 3.96 -0.52 -0.47
N GLY A 378 2.84 -1.08 0.00
CA GLY A 378 2.62 -1.63 1.33
C GLY A 378 1.89 -2.97 1.17
N ASN A 379 1.96 -3.83 2.19
CA ASN A 379 1.48 -5.21 2.11
C ASN A 379 2.06 -6.00 0.91
N GLU A 380 3.24 -5.63 0.40
CA GLU A 380 3.92 -6.42 -0.62
C GLU A 380 4.55 -7.68 -0.08
N VAL A 381 4.68 -8.68 -0.95
CA VAL A 381 5.38 -9.94 -0.65
C VAL A 381 4.79 -10.65 0.58
N TYR A 382 3.49 -10.50 0.80
CA TYR A 382 2.82 -11.05 1.98
C TYR A 382 2.44 -12.51 1.77
N TRP A 383 1.66 -12.83 0.74
CA TRP A 383 1.26 -14.19 0.40
C TRP A 383 2.23 -14.86 -0.55
N LYS A 384 2.70 -16.05 -0.17
CA LYS A 384 3.47 -16.89 -1.07
C LYS A 384 2.57 -17.71 -1.99
N VAL A 385 2.82 -17.62 -3.29
CA VAL A 385 2.13 -18.41 -4.31
C VAL A 385 3.07 -19.40 -5.00
N ARG A 386 2.49 -20.41 -5.64
CA ARG A 386 3.18 -21.26 -6.61
C ARG A 386 2.38 -21.38 -7.91
N TRP A 387 3.06 -21.78 -8.98
CA TRP A 387 2.48 -21.89 -10.31
C TRP A 387 2.23 -23.35 -10.70
N GLU A 388 1.11 -23.57 -11.37
CA GLU A 388 0.79 -24.80 -12.07
C GLU A 388 0.44 -24.51 -13.54
N SER A 389 0.49 -25.55 -14.37
CA SER A 389 -0.05 -25.49 -15.72
C SER A 389 -1.57 -25.50 -15.68
N SER A 390 -2.22 -24.93 -16.70
CA SER A 390 -3.68 -25.03 -16.81
C SER A 390 -4.11 -26.50 -16.89
N PRO A 391 -5.11 -26.95 -16.11
CA PRO A 391 -5.64 -28.31 -16.21
C PRO A 391 -6.39 -28.55 -17.53
N VAL A 392 -6.68 -27.51 -18.31
CA VAL A 392 -7.50 -27.59 -19.52
C VAL A 392 -6.66 -27.72 -20.78
N ASN A 393 -5.63 -26.88 -20.95
CA ASN A 393 -4.81 -26.85 -22.15
C ASN A 393 -3.32 -27.15 -21.91
N GLY A 394 -2.90 -27.40 -20.67
CA GLY A 394 -1.52 -27.75 -20.33
C GLY A 394 -0.51 -26.61 -20.44
N GLU A 395 -0.94 -25.38 -20.76
CA GLU A 395 -0.06 -24.22 -20.82
C GLU A 395 0.53 -23.94 -19.44
N PRO A 396 1.86 -23.72 -19.32
CA PRO A 396 2.52 -23.48 -18.04
C PRO A 396 2.10 -22.14 -17.44
N MET A 397 2.18 -22.04 -16.10
CA MET A 397 1.96 -20.80 -15.35
C MET A 397 0.60 -20.13 -15.61
N ARG A 398 -0.44 -20.94 -15.83
CA ARG A 398 -1.81 -20.46 -16.02
C ARG A 398 -2.69 -20.61 -14.79
N THR A 399 -2.20 -21.30 -13.76
CA THR A 399 -2.90 -21.47 -12.49
C THR A 399 -2.00 -21.00 -11.35
N MET A 400 -2.47 -19.99 -10.62
CA MET A 400 -1.82 -19.48 -9.41
C MET A 400 -2.44 -20.18 -8.20
N VAL A 401 -1.61 -20.76 -7.35
CA VAL A 401 -2.02 -21.57 -6.20
C VAL A 401 -1.65 -20.87 -4.90
N VAL A 402 -2.62 -20.75 -3.99
CA VAL A 402 -2.43 -20.22 -2.64
C VAL A 402 -3.44 -20.83 -1.67
N TYR A 403 -2.96 -21.65 -0.73
CA TYR A 403 -3.84 -22.25 0.28
C TYR A 403 -4.02 -21.37 1.51
N LYS A 404 -3.24 -20.28 1.66
CA LYS A 404 -3.24 -19.43 2.86
C LYS A 404 -3.03 -20.25 4.13
N GLU A 405 -2.02 -21.12 4.11
CA GLU A 405 -1.75 -22.10 5.17
C GLU A 405 -1.52 -21.45 6.55
N SER A 406 -1.09 -20.19 6.58
CA SER A 406 -0.99 -19.37 7.81
C SER A 406 -2.35 -19.11 8.47
N GLN A 407 -3.42 -18.93 7.68
CA GLN A 407 -4.80 -18.77 8.19
C GLN A 407 -5.38 -20.09 8.67
N GLU A 408 -5.04 -21.19 7.99
CA GLU A 408 -5.51 -22.51 8.38
C GLU A 408 -4.77 -23.03 9.62
N SER A 409 -3.56 -22.52 9.89
CA SER A 409 -2.69 -22.95 10.98
C SER A 409 -2.20 -24.40 10.89
N PHE A 410 -2.17 -24.98 9.68
CA PHE A 410 -1.52 -26.24 9.36
C PHE A 410 -1.21 -26.33 7.86
N LYS A 411 -0.30 -27.26 7.50
CA LYS A 411 0.05 -27.56 6.10
C LYS A 411 -1.13 -28.27 5.41
N ILE A 412 -1.69 -27.65 4.39
CA ILE A 412 -2.81 -28.21 3.59
C ILE A 412 -2.58 -28.21 2.09
N ASP A 413 -1.60 -27.46 1.59
CA ASP A 413 -1.24 -27.59 0.18
C ASP A 413 -0.69 -29.02 -0.04
N PRO A 414 -1.24 -29.78 -1.01
CA PRO A 414 -0.80 -31.13 -1.33
C PRO A 414 0.69 -31.27 -1.66
N GLU A 415 1.38 -30.18 -1.99
CA GLU A 415 2.83 -30.16 -2.16
C GLU A 415 3.54 -30.04 -0.79
N PRO A 416 4.09 -31.13 -0.23
CA PRO A 416 4.51 -31.16 1.19
C PRO A 416 5.75 -30.34 1.48
N LYS A 417 6.53 -29.99 0.45
CA LYS A 417 7.79 -29.23 0.58
C LYS A 417 7.66 -27.75 0.20
N LEU A 418 6.52 -27.36 -0.38
CA LEU A 418 6.28 -25.98 -0.82
C LEU A 418 5.35 -25.29 0.16
N TRP A 419 5.56 -23.99 0.33
CA TRP A 419 4.76 -23.15 1.21
C TRP A 419 3.83 -22.23 0.42
N THR A 420 2.57 -22.14 0.86
CA THR A 420 1.57 -21.20 0.33
C THR A 420 0.82 -20.41 1.42
N GLY A 421 1.49 -20.16 2.55
CA GLY A 421 1.07 -19.20 3.58
C GLY A 421 1.78 -17.86 3.44
N THR A 422 1.83 -17.08 4.53
CA THR A 422 2.55 -15.80 4.53
C THR A 422 4.06 -16.03 4.54
N PHE A 423 4.82 -15.12 3.94
CA PHE A 423 6.27 -15.20 3.91
C PHE A 423 6.90 -15.15 5.31
N ARG A 424 6.28 -14.43 6.26
CA ARG A 424 6.74 -14.28 7.65
C ARG A 424 6.44 -15.44 8.59
N ASP A 425 5.65 -16.43 8.17
CA ASP A 425 5.19 -17.47 9.08
C ASP A 425 6.35 -18.36 9.55
N SER A 426 6.60 -18.36 10.87
CA SER A 426 7.68 -19.11 11.50
C SER A 426 7.22 -20.41 12.17
N LYS A 427 5.92 -20.73 12.10
CA LYS A 427 5.36 -21.93 12.72
C LYS A 427 5.98 -23.19 12.10
N GLY A 428 6.16 -24.24 12.90
CA GLY A 428 6.93 -25.44 12.51
C GLY A 428 6.34 -26.30 11.38
N PHE A 429 5.08 -26.05 10.97
CA PHE A 429 4.48 -26.70 9.81
C PHE A 429 4.76 -25.97 8.49
N ASN A 430 5.35 -24.77 8.52
CA ASN A 430 5.95 -24.16 7.33
C ASN A 430 7.26 -24.89 7.02
N PRO A 431 7.34 -25.69 5.93
CA PRO A 431 8.52 -26.49 5.63
C PRO A 431 9.71 -25.66 5.13
N GLU A 432 9.48 -24.40 4.75
CA GLU A 432 10.50 -23.50 4.22
C GLU A 432 11.02 -22.50 5.28
N GLY A 433 10.36 -22.41 6.43
CA GLY A 433 10.67 -21.44 7.48
C GLY A 433 10.28 -20.00 7.12
N ALA A 434 10.44 -19.09 8.09
CA ALA A 434 10.11 -17.69 7.91
C ALA A 434 11.14 -16.97 7.04
N ASN A 435 10.63 -16.20 6.07
CA ASN A 435 11.38 -15.25 5.26
C ASN A 435 10.57 -13.95 5.16
N PRO A 436 10.46 -13.16 6.26
CA PRO A 436 9.57 -12.01 6.32
C PRO A 436 9.94 -10.93 5.30
N GLU A 437 8.94 -10.13 4.96
CA GLU A 437 8.90 -9.08 3.96
C GLU A 437 10.04 -8.08 4.16
N ASN A 438 10.22 -7.62 5.42
CA ASN A 438 11.22 -6.61 5.78
C ASN A 438 12.66 -7.01 5.53
N SER A 439 12.97 -8.31 5.41
CA SER A 439 14.32 -8.76 5.02
C SER A 439 14.71 -8.36 3.58
N LEU A 440 13.73 -8.01 2.74
CA LEU A 440 13.94 -7.43 1.41
C LEU A 440 13.59 -5.95 1.37
N THR A 441 12.38 -5.56 1.76
CA THR A 441 11.87 -4.21 1.50
C THR A 441 12.25 -3.21 2.60
N GLY A 442 12.67 -3.70 3.77
CA GLY A 442 12.93 -2.88 4.94
C GLY A 442 11.69 -2.64 5.82
N THR A 443 10.50 -2.93 5.31
CA THR A 443 9.22 -2.76 6.02
C THR A 443 8.43 -4.07 6.04
N ILE A 444 7.53 -4.22 7.01
CA ILE A 444 6.67 -5.39 7.15
C ILE A 444 5.24 -4.95 7.40
N PHE A 445 4.28 -5.53 6.66
CA PHE A 445 2.86 -5.18 6.81
C PHE A 445 2.36 -5.39 8.22
N THR A 446 1.75 -4.36 8.80
CA THR A 446 1.16 -4.45 10.13
C THR A 446 -0.21 -3.84 10.23
N VAL A 447 -0.63 -2.98 9.30
CA VAL A 447 -1.91 -2.29 9.37
C VAL A 447 -2.81 -2.65 8.19
N ASN A 448 -3.82 -3.45 8.50
CA ASN A 448 -4.91 -3.82 7.60
C ASN A 448 -6.09 -2.88 7.82
N ALA A 449 -6.13 -1.68 7.22
CA ALA A 449 -7.20 -0.74 7.56
C ALA A 449 -7.68 0.10 6.38
N TRP A 450 -8.99 0.36 6.30
CA TRP A 450 -9.55 1.28 5.29
C TRP A 450 -9.34 2.74 5.68
N ARG A 451 -8.10 3.22 5.53
CA ARG A 451 -7.70 4.55 5.99
C ARG A 451 -6.92 5.31 4.93
N HIS A 452 -6.96 6.63 5.06
CA HIS A 452 -6.31 7.59 4.18
C HIS A 452 -5.61 8.63 5.05
N ASP A 453 -4.64 8.17 5.82
CA ASP A 453 -3.90 9.02 6.73
C ASP A 453 -2.87 9.85 5.96
N ALA A 454 -2.44 10.95 6.57
CA ALA A 454 -1.32 11.71 6.05
C ALA A 454 -0.01 11.08 6.53
N LEU A 455 1.02 11.12 5.67
CA LEU A 455 2.38 10.83 6.08
C LEU A 455 2.99 12.07 6.74
N GLU A 456 3.70 11.88 7.84
CA GLU A 456 4.35 12.95 8.58
C GLU A 456 5.89 12.84 8.54
N ILE A 457 6.55 13.99 8.46
CA ILE A 457 8.01 14.10 8.52
C ILE A 457 8.38 15.04 9.68
N PRO A 458 8.72 14.50 10.86
CA PRO A 458 9.24 15.32 11.96
C PRO A 458 10.53 16.05 11.57
N GLY A 459 10.73 17.24 12.12
CA GLY A 459 11.90 18.09 11.83
C GLY A 459 13.25 17.43 12.13
N ALA A 460 13.29 16.38 12.95
CA ALA A 460 14.48 15.56 13.17
C ALA A 460 14.96 14.81 11.91
N TYR A 461 14.07 14.55 10.97
CA TYR A 461 14.39 13.89 9.69
C TYR A 461 14.61 14.90 8.55
N ALA A 462 14.33 16.19 8.77
CA ALA A 462 14.26 17.20 7.73
C ALA A 462 15.56 17.44 6.96
N LYS A 463 16.71 17.17 7.59
CA LYS A 463 18.03 17.39 6.98
C LYS A 463 18.52 16.22 6.15
N LEU A 464 17.87 15.06 6.23
CA LEU A 464 18.25 13.89 5.45
C LEU A 464 18.20 14.19 3.95
N ARG A 465 19.21 13.72 3.23
CA ARG A 465 19.45 13.93 1.81
C ARG A 465 18.24 13.65 0.91
N VAL A 466 17.38 12.70 1.28
CA VAL A 466 16.16 12.38 0.50
C VAL A 466 15.24 13.59 0.34
N TRP A 467 15.24 14.50 1.32
CA TRP A 467 14.36 15.68 1.33
C TRP A 467 14.97 16.90 0.65
N ARG A 468 16.19 16.82 0.10
CA ARG A 468 16.83 17.94 -0.60
C ARG A 468 15.93 18.53 -1.67
N HIS A 469 16.05 19.84 -1.91
CA HIS A 469 15.20 20.57 -2.86
C HIS A 469 13.71 20.60 -2.51
N THR A 470 13.34 20.33 -1.25
CA THR A 470 11.98 20.52 -0.75
C THR A 470 11.96 21.46 0.44
N ASP A 471 10.79 22.02 0.74
CA ASP A 471 10.58 22.87 1.92
C ASP A 471 10.66 22.10 3.24
N VAL A 472 10.64 20.76 3.21
CA VAL A 472 10.88 19.92 4.40
C VAL A 472 12.24 20.27 5.02
N THR A 473 13.25 20.60 4.22
CA THR A 473 14.59 20.97 4.70
C THR A 473 14.62 22.23 5.57
N LEU A 474 13.56 23.04 5.53
CA LEU A 474 13.43 24.27 6.30
C LEU A 474 12.81 24.05 7.69
N LEU A 475 12.31 22.84 7.97
CA LEU A 475 11.66 22.53 9.24
C LEU A 475 12.65 22.67 10.41
N LYS A 476 12.16 23.29 11.49
CA LYS A 476 12.81 23.25 12.80
C LYS A 476 12.49 21.92 13.48
N LEU A 477 13.32 21.53 14.46
CA LEU A 477 13.15 20.28 15.22
C LEU A 477 11.78 20.12 15.90
N THR A 478 11.14 21.23 16.29
CA THR A 478 9.80 21.21 16.93
C THR A 478 8.65 21.15 15.93
N GLN A 479 8.94 21.18 14.63
CA GLN A 479 7.93 21.16 13.57
C GLN A 479 7.86 19.79 12.92
N LYS A 480 6.82 19.59 12.13
CA LYS A 480 6.67 18.45 11.22
C LYS A 480 6.04 18.93 9.92
N ALA A 481 6.40 18.31 8.80
CA ALA A 481 5.58 18.38 7.60
C ALA A 481 4.47 17.32 7.71
N VAL A 482 3.28 17.68 7.24
CA VAL A 482 2.15 16.76 7.05
C VAL A 482 1.89 16.76 5.56
N LEU A 483 2.15 15.63 4.92
CA LEU A 483 2.00 15.48 3.47
C LEU A 483 0.53 15.27 3.08
N LEU A 484 0.28 15.11 1.78
CA LEU A 484 -1.02 14.77 1.23
C LEU A 484 -1.72 13.66 2.06
N LYS A 485 -2.93 13.96 2.50
CA LYS A 485 -3.81 12.98 3.14
C LYS A 485 -4.04 11.81 2.18
N GLY A 486 -4.04 10.57 2.64
CA GLY A 486 -4.16 9.40 1.76
C GLY A 486 -2.84 8.83 1.26
N LEU A 487 -1.69 9.46 1.55
CA LEU A 487 -0.40 8.84 1.26
C LEU A 487 -0.10 7.64 2.15
N LEU A 488 -0.63 7.62 3.38
CA LEU A 488 -0.51 6.49 4.28
C LEU A 488 -1.83 5.70 4.30
N GLY A 489 -1.85 4.63 3.51
CA GLY A 489 -3.02 3.81 3.24
C GLY A 489 -2.84 3.01 1.96
N HIS A 490 -3.80 2.21 1.50
CA HIS A 490 -4.93 1.68 2.24
C HIS A 490 -4.36 0.84 3.38
N GLU A 491 -3.51 -0.11 3.03
CA GLU A 491 -2.70 -0.90 3.94
C GLU A 491 -1.27 -0.35 3.97
N TRP A 492 -0.59 -0.51 5.11
CA TRP A 492 0.75 0.00 5.30
C TRP A 492 1.55 -0.79 6.34
N ASP A 493 2.85 -0.51 6.33
CA ASP A 493 3.88 -1.33 6.96
C ASP A 493 4.66 -0.57 8.05
N GLU A 494 5.34 -1.31 8.91
CA GLU A 494 6.25 -0.78 9.93
C GLU A 494 7.70 -1.25 9.74
N ASP A 495 8.65 -0.52 10.32
CA ASP A 495 10.03 -0.97 10.52
C ASP A 495 10.17 -1.66 11.89
N LEU A 496 9.88 -2.97 11.94
CA LEU A 496 9.96 -3.78 13.16
C LEU A 496 11.36 -4.37 13.38
N ASP A 497 11.83 -4.32 14.64
CA ASP A 497 13.03 -5.02 15.11
C ASP A 497 12.71 -6.50 15.42
N ASN A 498 12.48 -7.27 14.35
CA ASN A 498 12.13 -8.70 14.42
C ASN A 498 13.33 -9.62 14.16
N GLY A 499 14.55 -9.08 14.12
CA GLY A 499 15.78 -9.81 13.79
C GLY A 499 16.03 -10.07 12.30
N PHE A 500 15.15 -9.59 11.40
CA PHE A 500 15.30 -9.70 9.94
C PHE A 500 15.55 -8.35 9.26
N ARG A 501 15.59 -7.26 10.03
CA ARG A 501 15.86 -5.91 9.53
C ARG A 501 17.22 -5.86 8.81
N PRO A 502 17.31 -5.31 7.59
CA PRO A 502 18.57 -5.15 6.88
C PRO A 502 19.58 -4.31 7.65
N GLU A 503 20.85 -4.71 7.57
CA GLU A 503 21.96 -4.01 8.20
C GLU A 503 22.10 -2.58 7.67
N GLY A 504 22.19 -1.61 8.58
CA GLY A 504 22.37 -0.22 8.25
C GLY A 504 21.11 0.47 7.70
N LEU A 505 19.92 -0.12 7.92
CA LEU A 505 18.67 0.50 7.49
C LEU A 505 18.40 1.81 8.25
N ILE A 506 18.10 2.86 7.51
CA ILE A 506 17.76 4.18 8.03
C ILE A 506 16.26 4.47 7.88
N ARG A 507 15.73 5.30 8.78
CA ARG A 507 14.36 5.81 8.75
C ARG A 507 14.36 7.23 8.20
N LEU A 508 13.46 7.54 7.27
CA LEU A 508 13.42 8.82 6.57
C LEU A 508 12.25 9.73 7.02
N SER A 509 11.26 9.15 7.66
CA SER A 509 10.06 9.80 8.21
C SER A 509 9.61 9.05 9.46
N GLU A 510 8.62 9.56 10.19
CA GLU A 510 7.98 8.84 11.30
C GLU A 510 6.54 9.33 11.46
N THR A 511 5.58 8.41 11.34
CA THR A 511 4.15 8.70 11.51
C THR A 511 3.56 7.68 12.49
N HIS A 512 3.13 8.14 13.65
CA HIS A 512 2.45 7.30 14.64
C HIS A 512 0.95 7.41 14.47
N VAL A 513 0.24 6.28 14.44
CA VAL A 513 -1.22 6.29 14.42
C VAL A 513 -1.83 5.25 15.35
N ASP A 514 -2.78 5.73 16.14
CA ASP A 514 -3.61 4.93 17.03
C ASP A 514 -4.84 4.38 16.31
N ASN A 515 -5.52 3.43 16.97
CA ASN A 515 -6.77 2.83 16.53
C ASN A 515 -6.69 2.28 15.11
N VAL A 516 -5.60 1.56 14.83
CA VAL A 516 -5.41 0.80 13.60
C VAL A 516 -5.90 -0.64 13.80
N GLN A 517 -6.32 -1.30 12.73
CA GLN A 517 -6.50 -2.74 12.72
C GLN A 517 -5.11 -3.37 12.47
N ALA A 518 -4.42 -3.68 13.57
CA ALA A 518 -3.07 -4.19 13.61
C ALA A 518 -3.04 -5.72 13.50
N ILE A 519 -2.07 -6.26 12.78
CA ILE A 519 -1.76 -7.69 12.77
C ILE A 519 -1.26 -8.11 14.16
N VAL A 520 -1.75 -9.24 14.68
CA VAL A 520 -1.35 -9.74 16.01
C VAL A 520 -0.69 -11.12 15.98
N ASP A 521 -0.54 -11.70 14.80
CA ASP A 521 0.07 -13.02 14.61
C ASP A 521 0.92 -13.09 13.32
N HIS A 522 1.11 -14.30 12.78
CA HIS A 522 1.86 -14.53 11.54
C HIS A 522 1.10 -14.16 10.26
N GLY A 523 -0.09 -13.57 10.36
CA GLY A 523 -0.81 -13.04 9.20
C GLY A 523 -2.24 -13.50 9.00
N ALA A 524 -2.91 -13.95 10.06
CA ALA A 524 -4.28 -14.41 10.04
C ALA A 524 -5.20 -13.58 10.95
N CYS A 525 -4.71 -13.07 12.08
CA CYS A 525 -5.52 -12.39 13.09
C CYS A 525 -5.14 -10.90 13.17
N PHE A 526 -6.17 -10.06 13.31
CA PHE A 526 -6.04 -8.61 13.43
C PHE A 526 -6.87 -8.11 14.62
N ASP A 527 -6.37 -7.11 15.33
CA ASP A 527 -7.04 -6.48 16.47
C ASP A 527 -6.78 -4.96 16.48
N SER A 528 -7.47 -4.22 17.35
CA SER A 528 -7.21 -2.80 17.53
C SER A 528 -5.84 -2.58 18.19
N GLY A 529 -5.06 -1.68 17.61
CA GLY A 529 -3.72 -1.35 18.11
C GLY A 529 -3.26 0.05 17.72
N SER A 530 -1.97 0.30 17.95
CA SER A 530 -1.25 1.46 17.42
C SER A 530 -0.06 0.96 16.60
N ALA A 531 0.35 1.73 15.61
CA ALA A 531 1.45 1.40 14.72
C ALA A 531 2.22 2.67 14.34
N THR A 532 3.51 2.52 14.04
CA THR A 532 4.42 3.62 13.68
C THR A 532 5.08 3.36 12.34
N HIS A 533 4.58 4.03 11.30
CA HIS A 533 5.12 3.98 9.95
C HIS A 533 6.44 4.74 9.84
N HIS A 534 7.37 4.19 9.04
CA HIS A 534 8.59 4.85 8.59
C HIS A 534 8.80 4.58 7.11
N LEU A 535 9.18 5.61 6.35
CA LEU A 535 9.88 5.39 5.08
C LEU A 535 11.27 4.83 5.38
N THR A 536 11.69 3.81 4.64
CA THR A 536 12.97 3.11 4.89
C THR A 536 13.90 3.15 3.69
N LEU A 537 15.21 3.12 3.98
CA LEU A 537 16.25 3.00 2.97
C LEU A 537 17.43 2.20 3.53
N TYR A 538 17.98 1.27 2.75
CA TYR A 538 19.24 0.60 3.09
C TYR A 538 20.11 0.37 1.86
N LYS A 539 21.40 0.10 2.10
CA LYS A 539 22.39 -0.23 1.07
C LYS A 539 22.80 -1.69 1.22
N ALA A 540 22.48 -2.51 0.22
CA ALA A 540 22.91 -3.90 0.17
C ALA A 540 24.43 -4.01 -0.03
N LYS A 541 25.00 -5.18 0.26
CA LYS A 541 26.45 -5.43 0.13
C LYS A 541 26.98 -5.25 -1.30
N SER A 542 26.11 -5.37 -2.29
CA SER A 542 26.40 -5.10 -3.72
C SER A 542 26.54 -3.62 -4.04
N GLY A 543 26.19 -2.72 -3.11
CA GLY A 543 26.03 -1.29 -3.35
C GLY A 543 24.62 -0.90 -3.84
N ALA A 544 23.74 -1.88 -4.10
CA ALA A 544 22.36 -1.58 -4.46
C ALA A 544 21.64 -0.85 -3.31
N LEU A 545 20.82 0.13 -3.67
CA LEU A 545 19.94 0.85 -2.75
C LEU A 545 18.57 0.22 -2.78
N VAL A 546 17.94 0.08 -1.62
CA VAL A 546 16.58 -0.45 -1.50
C VAL A 546 15.75 0.51 -0.67
N PHE A 547 14.76 1.13 -1.32
CA PHE A 547 13.79 2.02 -0.69
C PHE A 547 12.45 1.29 -0.49
N GLY A 548 11.89 1.41 0.71
CA GLY A 548 10.54 0.94 1.05
C GLY A 548 9.64 2.10 1.45
N ALA A 549 8.57 2.33 0.68
CA ALA A 549 7.53 3.29 1.03
C ALA A 549 6.65 2.80 2.19
N GLY A 550 6.44 1.49 2.31
CA GLY A 550 5.61 0.88 3.34
C GLY A 550 4.15 1.35 3.30
N THR A 551 3.62 1.67 2.13
CA THR A 551 2.24 2.15 1.92
C THR A 551 1.77 1.88 0.49
N VAL A 552 0.56 1.34 0.34
CA VAL A 552 -0.03 1.03 -0.98
C VAL A 552 -0.20 2.29 -1.84
N GLN A 553 -0.40 3.45 -1.23
CA GLN A 553 -0.82 4.67 -1.89
C GLN A 553 0.32 5.65 -2.23
N TRP A 554 1.60 5.25 -2.13
CA TRP A 554 2.74 6.16 -2.44
C TRP A 554 2.61 6.85 -3.81
N ALA A 555 2.15 6.10 -4.81
CA ALA A 555 1.99 6.59 -6.18
C ALA A 555 0.96 7.73 -6.32
N TRP A 556 0.02 7.89 -5.37
CA TRP A 556 -0.96 9.00 -5.40
C TRP A 556 -0.28 10.35 -5.17
N GLY A 557 0.85 10.36 -4.44
CA GLY A 557 1.69 11.56 -4.32
C GLY A 557 2.44 11.90 -5.61
N LEU A 558 2.56 10.96 -6.54
CA LEU A 558 3.26 11.17 -7.81
C LEU A 558 2.35 11.75 -8.88
N ASP A 559 1.14 11.19 -9.03
CA ASP A 559 0.14 11.68 -9.99
C ASP A 559 -1.25 11.48 -9.40
N ASN A 560 -2.14 12.43 -9.67
CA ASN A 560 -3.49 12.42 -9.11
C ASN A 560 -4.51 11.70 -10.01
N PHE A 561 -4.07 10.96 -11.02
CA PHE A 561 -4.97 10.26 -11.94
C PHE A 561 -5.17 8.80 -11.55
N HIS A 562 -6.20 8.53 -10.74
CA HIS A 562 -6.50 7.20 -10.18
C HIS A 562 -7.99 7.01 -9.89
N ASP A 563 -8.38 5.76 -9.57
CA ASP A 563 -9.78 5.34 -9.41
C ASP A 563 -10.48 5.83 -8.12
N SER A 564 -9.71 6.08 -7.07
CA SER A 564 -10.25 6.37 -5.74
C SER A 564 -10.00 7.83 -5.38
N VAL A 565 -11.03 8.54 -4.90
CA VAL A 565 -10.84 9.92 -4.43
C VAL A 565 -10.26 9.90 -3.02
N THR A 566 -9.18 10.63 -2.83
CA THR A 566 -8.52 10.81 -1.52
C THR A 566 -9.50 11.22 -0.44
N GLY A 567 -9.47 10.49 0.68
CA GLY A 567 -10.32 10.75 1.83
C GLY A 567 -11.77 10.30 1.69
N MET A 568 -12.17 9.72 0.55
CA MET A 568 -13.42 8.97 0.45
C MET A 568 -13.17 7.52 0.82
N ASN A 569 -14.01 6.98 1.71
CA ASN A 569 -13.93 5.56 2.01
C ASN A 569 -14.42 4.76 0.80
N ASN A 570 -13.51 3.96 0.25
CA ASN A 570 -13.69 3.17 -0.97
C ASN A 570 -14.75 2.06 -0.85
N MET A 571 -15.19 1.68 0.35
CA MET A 571 -16.35 0.80 0.52
C MET A 571 -17.67 1.48 0.13
N TRP A 572 -17.67 2.82 0.05
CA TRP A 572 -18.81 3.65 -0.38
C TRP A 572 -18.59 4.29 -1.75
N GLU A 573 -17.49 3.96 -2.44
CA GLU A 573 -17.37 4.30 -3.86
C GLU A 573 -18.58 3.69 -4.59
N SER A 574 -19.30 4.54 -5.32
CA SER A 574 -20.53 4.16 -6.01
C SER A 574 -20.33 2.84 -6.76
N GLU A 575 -21.13 1.82 -6.40
CA GLU A 575 -21.17 0.50 -7.04
C GLU A 575 -21.34 0.57 -8.56
N TYR A 576 -21.83 1.70 -9.07
CA TYR A 576 -22.22 1.91 -10.45
C TYR A 576 -21.43 3.04 -11.13
N ASN A 577 -20.41 3.63 -10.49
CA ASN A 577 -19.72 4.78 -11.08
C ASN A 577 -18.24 4.96 -10.69
N THR A 578 -17.55 3.94 -10.17
CA THR A 578 -16.09 4.03 -10.04
C THR A 578 -15.47 4.07 -11.43
N ARG A 579 -14.71 5.13 -11.71
CA ARG A 579 -13.94 5.36 -12.93
C ARG A 579 -12.68 6.11 -12.57
N ILE A 580 -11.71 6.03 -13.45
CA ILE A 580 -10.49 6.81 -13.26
C ILE A 580 -10.80 8.30 -13.39
N GLY A 581 -10.22 9.09 -12.49
CA GLY A 581 -10.45 10.52 -12.44
C GLY A 581 -9.23 11.27 -11.98
N VAL A 582 -9.31 12.60 -12.07
CA VAL A 582 -8.34 13.51 -11.48
C VAL A 582 -8.77 13.75 -10.04
N ASP A 583 -7.96 13.30 -9.09
CA ASP A 583 -8.17 13.59 -7.68
C ASP A 583 -7.94 15.09 -7.43
N PRO A 584 -8.95 15.80 -6.88
CA PRO A 584 -8.87 17.23 -6.60
C PRO A 584 -7.82 17.57 -5.53
N SER A 585 -7.38 16.59 -4.73
CA SER A 585 -6.33 16.78 -3.73
C SER A 585 -4.95 17.00 -4.38
N GLY A 586 -4.79 16.59 -5.64
CA GLY A 586 -3.57 16.76 -6.41
C GLY A 586 -2.42 15.83 -5.98
N PRO A 587 -1.32 15.79 -6.75
CA PRO A 587 -0.10 15.11 -6.33
C PRO A 587 0.62 15.92 -5.23
N ASP A 588 1.61 15.32 -4.57
CA ASP A 588 2.42 15.95 -3.53
C ASP A 588 3.83 16.26 -4.06
N SER A 589 4.17 17.56 -4.14
CA SER A 589 5.46 18.00 -4.66
C SER A 589 6.67 17.50 -3.85
N VAL A 590 6.52 17.28 -2.55
CA VAL A 590 7.57 16.71 -1.69
C VAL A 590 7.80 15.26 -2.07
N VAL A 591 6.73 14.48 -2.29
CA VAL A 591 6.82 13.08 -2.75
C VAL A 591 7.45 12.98 -4.14
N GLN A 592 7.04 13.84 -5.07
CA GLN A 592 7.61 13.89 -6.42
C GLN A 592 9.11 14.20 -6.39
N GLN A 593 9.52 15.24 -5.66
CA GLN A 593 10.93 15.62 -5.56
C GLN A 593 11.76 14.58 -4.79
N ALA A 594 11.23 13.99 -3.72
CA ALA A 594 11.89 12.91 -2.99
C ALA A 594 12.10 11.67 -3.88
N THR A 595 11.14 11.35 -4.75
CA THR A 595 11.27 10.24 -5.70
C THR A 595 12.32 10.54 -6.78
N LEU A 596 12.39 11.79 -7.29
CA LEU A 596 13.49 12.23 -8.17
C LEU A 596 14.85 12.10 -7.49
N ASN A 597 14.93 12.52 -6.23
CA ASN A 597 16.13 12.46 -5.40
C ASN A 597 16.63 11.02 -5.23
N LEU A 598 15.75 10.08 -4.90
CA LEU A 598 16.08 8.66 -4.76
C LEU A 598 16.56 8.06 -6.09
N PHE A 599 15.86 8.33 -7.20
CA PHE A 599 16.33 7.86 -8.52
C PHE A 599 17.72 8.40 -8.87
N ALA A 600 18.00 9.66 -8.57
CA ALA A 600 19.32 10.24 -8.81
C ALA A 600 20.41 9.54 -7.99
N ASP A 601 20.13 9.20 -6.73
CA ASP A 601 21.06 8.43 -5.88
C ASP A 601 21.20 6.96 -6.37
N MET A 602 20.21 6.42 -7.09
CA MET A 602 20.27 5.15 -7.82
C MET A 602 20.89 5.28 -9.23
N GLY A 603 21.40 6.46 -9.59
CA GLY A 603 22.05 6.72 -10.87
C GLY A 603 21.10 6.76 -12.08
N VAL A 604 19.81 7.06 -11.86
CA VAL A 604 18.81 7.31 -12.90
C VAL A 604 18.38 8.78 -12.84
N GLN A 605 18.28 9.43 -14.00
CA GLN A 605 17.86 10.82 -14.10
C GLN A 605 16.59 10.91 -14.92
N ALA A 606 15.63 11.71 -14.46
CA ALA A 606 14.49 12.13 -15.28
C ALA A 606 15.00 13.00 -16.43
N PRO A 607 14.78 12.64 -17.70
CA PRO A 607 15.14 13.53 -18.80
C PRO A 607 14.34 14.84 -18.75
N ILE A 608 13.06 14.76 -18.46
CA ILE A 608 12.13 15.89 -18.39
C ILE A 608 11.75 16.13 -16.93
N LEU A 609 11.78 17.38 -16.48
CA LEU A 609 11.37 17.77 -15.12
C LEU A 609 10.00 18.43 -15.14
N GLY A 610 9.18 18.10 -14.14
CA GLY A 610 7.94 18.82 -13.87
C GLY A 610 8.18 20.26 -13.39
N ALA A 611 7.15 21.10 -13.49
CA ALA A 611 7.21 22.47 -13.00
C ALA A 611 7.56 22.51 -11.50
N GLY A 612 8.46 23.41 -11.11
CA GLY A 612 8.91 23.55 -9.72
C GLY A 612 9.88 22.47 -9.23
N MET A 613 10.19 21.44 -10.03
CA MET A 613 11.14 20.39 -9.66
C MET A 613 12.58 20.81 -9.96
N VAL A 614 13.50 20.35 -9.13
CA VAL A 614 14.94 20.61 -9.26
C VAL A 614 15.66 19.32 -9.62
N ARG A 615 16.57 19.39 -10.61
CA ARG A 615 17.40 18.26 -11.02
C ARG A 615 18.31 17.82 -9.86
N PRO A 616 18.16 16.60 -9.32
CA PRO A 616 19.03 16.15 -8.26
C PRO A 616 20.33 15.54 -8.80
N SER A 617 21.40 15.59 -8.00
CA SER A 617 22.61 14.80 -8.21
C SER A 617 22.65 13.58 -7.28
N ALA A 618 23.39 12.55 -7.68
CA ALA A 618 23.72 11.42 -6.82
C ALA A 618 24.61 11.86 -5.64
N SER A 619 24.56 11.13 -4.52
CA SER A 619 25.49 11.37 -3.41
C SER A 619 26.94 11.15 -3.85
N THR A 620 27.80 12.06 -3.42
CA THR A 620 29.27 11.93 -3.54
C THR A 620 29.92 11.60 -2.22
N ASP A 621 29.12 11.51 -1.16
CA ASP A 621 29.58 11.22 0.18
C ASP A 621 29.85 9.72 0.35
N ASN A 622 31.10 9.44 0.72
CA ASN A 622 31.62 8.10 0.99
C ASN A 622 32.32 8.06 2.37
N GLU A 623 32.21 9.12 3.17
CA GLU A 623 32.82 9.19 4.49
C GLU A 623 31.82 8.67 5.52
N ALA A 624 32.21 7.66 6.29
CA ALA A 624 31.29 7.08 7.27
C ALA A 624 31.20 7.92 8.56
N PRO A 625 30.04 7.96 9.22
CA PRO A 625 29.86 8.70 10.47
C PRO A 625 30.60 8.03 11.63
N ALA A 626 30.75 8.76 12.73
CA ALA A 626 31.44 8.29 13.93
C ALA A 626 30.55 8.41 15.18
N ILE A 627 30.61 7.38 16.04
CA ILE A 627 30.09 7.48 17.41
C ILE A 627 30.98 8.45 18.19
N SER A 628 30.38 9.53 18.69
CA SER A 628 31.09 10.57 19.45
C SER A 628 31.08 10.29 20.94
N SER A 629 30.00 9.71 21.47
CA SER A 629 29.93 9.27 22.87
C SER A 629 28.86 8.21 23.09
N VAL A 630 29.08 7.37 24.10
CA VAL A 630 28.09 6.44 24.65
C VAL A 630 28.01 6.71 26.15
N SER A 631 26.80 6.83 26.69
CA SER A 631 26.54 7.08 28.10
C SER A 631 25.45 6.14 28.60
N MET A 632 25.68 5.44 29.71
CA MET A 632 24.64 4.72 30.42
C MET A 632 23.99 5.66 31.44
N MET A 633 22.67 5.82 31.37
CA MET A 633 21.91 6.63 32.32
C MET A 633 21.62 5.81 33.59
N ALA A 634 21.60 6.46 34.74
CA ALA A 634 21.20 5.82 35.99
C ALA A 634 19.76 5.30 35.87
N SER A 635 19.57 3.98 35.96
CA SER A 635 18.24 3.35 35.98
C SER A 635 18.07 2.47 37.23
N SER A 636 16.97 2.69 37.95
CA SER A 636 16.53 1.84 39.05
C SER A 636 15.67 0.70 38.47
N GLY A 637 16.30 -0.38 38.02
CA GLY A 637 15.58 -1.53 37.46
C GLY A 637 16.48 -2.52 36.71
N PRO A 638 15.92 -3.65 36.24
CA PRO A 638 16.64 -4.66 35.48
C PRO A 638 17.00 -4.22 34.05
N ARG A 639 16.38 -3.13 33.57
CA ARG A 639 16.64 -2.55 32.26
C ARG A 639 17.65 -1.42 32.35
N LYS A 640 18.57 -1.35 31.40
CA LYS A 640 19.58 -0.29 31.30
C LYS A 640 19.25 0.62 30.14
N HIS A 641 19.33 1.93 30.40
CA HIS A 641 19.08 2.96 29.41
C HIS A 641 20.41 3.52 28.91
N PHE A 642 20.62 3.47 27.61
CA PHE A 642 21.82 4.02 26.97
C PHE A 642 21.45 5.19 26.09
N VAL A 643 22.34 6.18 26.08
CA VAL A 643 22.30 7.36 25.23
C VAL A 643 23.56 7.37 24.39
N VAL A 644 23.40 7.47 23.09
CA VAL A 644 24.51 7.49 22.13
C VAL A 644 24.42 8.77 21.32
N ARG A 645 25.56 9.44 21.15
CA ARG A 645 25.71 10.56 20.22
C ARG A 645 26.63 10.17 19.08
N ALA A 646 26.33 10.69 17.91
CA ALA A 646 27.07 10.44 16.69
C ALA A 646 27.19 11.71 15.86
N THR A 647 28.23 11.78 15.05
CA THR A 647 28.53 12.93 14.19
C THR A 647 28.95 12.46 12.81
N ASP A 648 28.65 13.27 11.82
CA ASP A 648 29.06 13.08 10.43
C ASP A 648 29.65 14.39 9.88
N SER A 649 30.74 14.29 9.12
CA SER A 649 31.42 15.43 8.50
C SER A 649 31.00 15.67 7.05
N ALA A 650 30.43 14.66 6.37
CA ALA A 650 30.13 14.71 4.95
C ALA A 650 28.63 14.60 4.63
N GLY A 651 27.80 14.30 5.63
CA GLY A 651 26.33 14.22 5.54
C GLY A 651 25.64 14.38 6.89
N GLU A 652 24.50 13.71 7.06
CA GLU A 652 23.72 13.69 8.30
C GLU A 652 23.67 12.27 8.88
N VAL A 653 23.87 12.14 10.20
CA VAL A 653 23.64 10.85 10.86
C VAL A 653 22.15 10.51 10.82
N ALA A 654 21.83 9.39 10.18
CA ALA A 654 20.48 8.94 9.91
C ALA A 654 20.03 7.80 10.84
N ALA A 655 20.95 6.96 11.32
CA ALA A 655 20.66 5.91 12.28
C ALA A 655 21.83 5.64 13.23
N VAL A 656 21.51 5.05 14.39
CA VAL A 656 22.46 4.38 15.26
C VAL A 656 21.91 3.00 15.56
N GLU A 657 22.78 2.00 15.48
CA GLU A 657 22.47 0.61 15.78
C GLU A 657 23.33 0.12 16.94
N TRP A 658 22.83 -0.89 17.66
CA TRP A 658 23.56 -1.57 18.72
C TRP A 658 23.52 -3.09 18.56
N SER A 659 24.48 -3.79 19.17
CA SER A 659 24.54 -5.24 19.20
C SER A 659 25.06 -5.74 20.54
N SER A 660 24.66 -6.96 20.93
CA SER A 660 25.18 -7.70 22.09
C SER A 660 26.05 -8.89 21.72
N ASP A 661 26.22 -9.18 20.42
CA ASP A 661 27.04 -10.29 19.92
C ASP A 661 27.95 -9.90 18.74
N GLY A 662 27.90 -8.63 18.32
CA GLY A 662 28.61 -8.10 17.15
C GLY A 662 28.10 -8.65 15.81
N ARG A 663 26.96 -9.33 15.79
CA ARG A 663 26.40 -9.99 14.59
C ARG A 663 24.99 -9.52 14.27
N ARG A 664 24.13 -9.40 15.29
CA ARG A 664 22.75 -8.92 15.16
C ARG A 664 22.69 -7.48 15.61
N TRP A 665 22.21 -6.62 14.71
CA TRP A 665 22.14 -5.20 14.93
C TRP A 665 20.70 -4.77 15.11
N HIS A 666 20.47 -3.95 16.12
CA HIS A 666 19.16 -3.48 16.54
C HIS A 666 19.12 -1.95 16.44
N PRO A 667 18.03 -1.36 15.90
CA PRO A 667 17.92 0.08 15.77
C PRO A 667 17.81 0.76 17.15
N MET A 668 18.49 1.88 17.33
CA MET A 668 18.27 2.78 18.46
C MET A 668 17.22 3.84 18.11
N LYS A 669 16.45 4.28 19.11
CA LYS A 669 15.41 5.30 18.94
C LYS A 669 16.03 6.70 18.82
N ARG A 670 15.82 7.35 17.68
CA ARG A 670 16.21 8.75 17.48
C ARG A 670 15.42 9.67 18.42
N GLN A 671 16.10 10.64 19.03
CA GLN A 671 15.44 11.66 19.84
C GLN A 671 14.95 12.81 18.95
N LEU A 672 13.63 13.00 18.85
CA LEU A 672 13.04 14.00 17.94
C LEU A 672 13.38 15.45 18.30
N ARG A 673 13.81 15.72 19.54
CA ARG A 673 14.20 17.06 20.02
C ARG A 673 15.72 17.26 20.14
N GLU A 674 16.50 16.18 20.01
CA GLU A 674 17.97 16.16 20.08
C GLU A 674 18.47 15.25 18.95
N PRO A 675 18.53 15.74 17.70
CA PRO A 675 18.66 14.91 16.50
C PRO A 675 20.00 14.19 16.37
N ASP A 676 21.00 14.59 17.16
CA ASP A 676 22.32 13.96 17.32
C ASP A 676 22.35 12.92 18.44
N GLN A 677 21.22 12.64 19.08
CA GLN A 677 21.06 11.70 20.18
C GLN A 677 20.14 10.54 19.81
N TRP A 678 20.59 9.33 20.15
CA TRP A 678 19.81 8.09 20.08
C TRP A 678 19.75 7.44 21.44
N SER A 679 18.66 6.72 21.72
CA SER A 679 18.54 5.96 22.96
C SER A 679 18.02 4.55 22.74
N MET A 680 18.33 3.70 23.71
CA MET A 680 17.78 2.34 23.78
C MET A 680 17.55 1.96 25.23
N GLU A 681 16.68 0.99 25.42
CA GLU A 681 16.46 0.35 26.70
C GLU A 681 16.46 -1.16 26.53
N THR A 682 17.44 -1.84 27.13
CA THR A 682 17.60 -3.29 26.99
C THR A 682 17.47 -4.00 28.34
N PRO A 683 16.67 -5.10 28.42
CA PRO A 683 16.72 -5.99 29.57
C PRO A 683 18.05 -6.74 29.51
N MET A 684 18.97 -6.44 30.43
CA MET A 684 20.27 -7.08 30.42
C MET A 684 20.07 -8.56 30.76
N PRO A 685 20.61 -9.52 29.97
CA PRO A 685 20.70 -10.90 30.42
C PRO A 685 21.40 -10.92 31.78
N ALA A 686 20.92 -11.76 32.70
CA ALA A 686 21.43 -11.83 34.06
C ALA A 686 22.96 -11.77 34.05
N TYR A 687 23.48 -10.67 34.60
CA TYR A 687 24.87 -10.31 34.84
C TYR A 687 25.60 -11.46 35.57
N GLN A 688 25.92 -12.52 34.85
CA GLN A 688 26.61 -13.69 35.38
C GLN A 688 27.89 -13.85 34.57
N GLN A 689 29.00 -13.46 35.20
CA GLN A 689 30.40 -13.71 34.82
C GLN A 689 31.25 -12.57 34.24
N GLY A 690 30.86 -11.29 34.40
CA GLY A 690 31.79 -10.16 34.22
C GLY A 690 32.16 -9.86 32.76
N GLU A 691 32.21 -8.56 32.44
CA GLU A 691 32.35 -7.98 31.09
C GLU A 691 31.12 -8.19 30.19
N LEU A 692 30.27 -7.16 30.12
CA LEU A 692 29.35 -7.00 28.99
C LEU A 692 30.03 -6.12 27.94
N GLU A 693 30.33 -6.71 26.79
CA GLU A 693 30.72 -5.96 25.59
C GLU A 693 29.44 -5.61 24.82
N LEU A 694 29.21 -4.32 24.57
CA LEU A 694 28.18 -3.85 23.64
C LEU A 694 28.86 -3.15 22.48
N TRP A 695 28.32 -3.36 21.28
CA TRP A 695 28.77 -2.73 20.06
C TRP A 695 27.76 -1.68 19.63
N PHE A 696 28.25 -0.53 19.16
CA PHE A 696 27.45 0.56 18.62
C PHE A 696 28.04 1.00 17.28
N ARG A 697 27.21 1.44 16.36
CA ARG A 697 27.66 2.08 15.11
C ARG A 697 26.63 3.07 14.61
N ALA A 698 27.10 4.07 13.88
CA ALA A 698 26.25 5.06 13.23
C ALA A 698 26.15 4.77 11.73
N VAL A 699 25.08 5.26 11.11
CA VAL A 699 24.85 5.21 9.65
C VAL A 699 24.41 6.59 9.20
N ASP A 700 25.00 7.09 8.13
CA ASP A 700 24.65 8.39 7.55
C ASP A 700 23.50 8.29 6.53
N ASP A 701 23.09 9.42 6.00
CA ASP A 701 22.05 9.55 4.98
C ASP A 701 22.52 9.24 3.54
N SER A 702 23.80 8.88 3.37
CA SER A 702 24.38 8.21 2.19
C SER A 702 24.59 6.69 2.41
N LEU A 703 24.11 6.17 3.55
CA LEU A 703 24.15 4.78 3.99
C LEU A 703 25.57 4.24 4.19
N ASN A 704 26.55 5.08 4.50
CA ASN A 704 27.86 4.60 4.93
C ASN A 704 27.77 4.18 6.40
N ILE A 705 28.26 2.98 6.69
CA ILE A 705 28.24 2.41 8.03
C ILE A 705 29.54 2.77 8.74
N GLY A 706 29.42 3.48 9.85
CA GLY A 706 30.52 3.89 10.71
C GLY A 706 31.26 2.72 11.34
N LYS A 707 32.47 3.00 11.83
CA LYS A 707 33.23 2.02 12.61
C LYS A 707 32.51 1.65 13.90
N GLU A 708 32.62 0.38 14.28
CA GLU A 708 32.07 -0.13 15.54
C GLU A 708 32.76 0.51 16.75
N TYR A 709 31.96 0.97 17.70
CA TYR A 709 32.35 1.42 19.01
C TYR A 709 32.02 0.36 20.05
N ARG A 710 32.99 0.00 20.90
CA ARG A 710 32.83 -1.02 21.95
C ARG A 710 32.80 -0.37 23.32
N SER A 711 31.77 -0.66 24.11
CA SER A 711 31.73 -0.27 25.53
C SER A 711 32.02 -1.49 26.42
N PHE A 712 32.90 -1.32 27.41
CA PHE A 712 33.20 -2.34 28.43
C PHE A 712 32.74 -1.87 29.82
N GLU A 713 32.19 -2.78 30.62
CA GLU A 713 31.91 -2.57 32.04
C GLU A 713 32.78 -3.51 32.89
N CYS A 714 33.68 -2.95 33.73
CA CYS A 714 34.42 -3.71 34.75
C CYS A 714 33.63 -3.79 36.06
N PRO A 715 33.58 -4.93 36.77
CA PRO A 715 32.86 -5.05 38.03
C PRO A 715 33.50 -4.19 39.14
N GLY A 716 32.70 -3.40 39.87
CA GLY A 716 33.03 -2.93 41.23
C GLY A 716 33.37 -1.45 41.46
N GLU A 717 33.24 -0.54 40.48
CA GLU A 717 33.42 0.90 40.73
C GLU A 717 32.08 1.66 40.69
N GLU A 718 31.80 2.44 41.75
CA GLU A 718 30.57 3.22 41.92
C GLU A 718 30.29 4.17 40.75
N ALA A 719 29.00 4.29 40.43
CA ALA A 719 28.42 4.95 39.27
C ALA A 719 28.50 6.49 39.29
N THR A 720 29.68 7.08 39.47
CA THR A 720 29.87 8.53 39.35
C THR A 720 30.95 8.84 38.32
N SER A 721 30.49 9.11 37.09
CA SER A 721 31.27 9.55 35.92
C SER A 721 32.36 8.57 35.45
N LYS A 722 32.09 7.82 34.39
CA LYS A 722 33.15 7.19 33.59
C LYS A 722 32.99 7.54 32.12
N HIS A 723 34.01 8.22 31.60
CA HIS A 723 34.22 8.35 30.17
C HIS A 723 34.50 6.96 29.58
N PHE A 724 33.67 6.55 28.62
CA PHE A 724 33.97 5.41 27.77
C PHE A 724 35.12 5.82 26.82
N SER A 725 36.20 5.05 26.81
CA SER A 725 37.48 5.40 26.17
C SER A 725 37.57 4.91 24.71
N THR A 726 38.18 5.73 23.83
CA THR A 726 38.29 5.57 22.37
C THR A 726 39.54 4.85 21.87
N GLN A 727 40.29 4.11 22.69
CA GLN A 727 41.55 3.50 22.23
C GLN A 727 41.47 1.99 22.03
N LEU A 728 41.84 1.56 20.81
CA LEU A 728 42.45 0.25 20.52
C LEU A 728 43.57 0.01 21.55
N MET A 729 43.24 -0.67 22.65
CA MET A 729 44.20 -1.09 23.65
C MET A 729 43.90 -2.55 23.97
N GLU A 730 44.98 -3.34 23.93
CA GLU A 730 45.10 -4.71 24.39
C GLU A 730 44.20 -5.02 25.59
N LYS A 731 43.58 -6.21 25.59
CA LYS A 731 42.81 -6.80 26.69
C LYS A 731 43.29 -6.28 28.06
N ARG A 732 42.62 -5.28 28.61
CA ARG A 732 42.77 -4.96 30.04
C ARG A 732 41.80 -5.88 30.77
N SER A 733 42.33 -6.95 31.33
CA SER A 733 41.62 -7.73 32.34
C SER A 733 41.29 -6.81 33.52
N CYS A 734 40.06 -6.85 34.02
CA CYS A 734 39.70 -6.21 35.28
C CYS A 734 40.49 -6.88 36.42
N GLU A 735 41.70 -6.39 36.71
CA GLU A 735 42.46 -6.85 37.87
C GLU A 735 41.87 -6.24 39.14
N THR A 736 41.47 -7.13 40.05
CA THR A 736 41.02 -6.79 41.40
C THR A 736 42.09 -5.97 42.12
N GLY A 737 41.70 -4.80 42.62
CA GLY A 737 42.61 -3.84 43.23
C GLY A 737 43.43 -4.41 44.38
N ASP A 738 44.74 -4.18 44.31
CA ASP A 738 45.63 -4.19 45.47
C ASP A 738 46.11 -2.75 45.71
N LEU A 739 45.45 -2.06 46.64
CA LEU A 739 45.88 -0.75 47.14
C LEU A 739 47.03 -0.98 48.13
N GLY A 740 48.26 -0.94 47.64
CA GLY A 740 49.42 -1.17 48.49
C GLY A 740 50.73 -0.60 47.96
N LYS A 741 50.98 0.68 48.29
CA LYS A 741 52.28 1.37 48.26
C LYS A 741 52.82 1.74 46.87
N LEU A 742 53.03 3.05 46.67
CA LEU A 742 54.38 3.59 46.42
C LEU A 742 54.37 5.11 46.52
N ALA A 743 54.96 5.59 47.61
CA ALA A 743 55.55 6.90 47.69
C ALA A 743 56.94 6.88 47.00
N SER A 744 57.39 8.07 46.60
CA SER A 744 58.75 8.46 46.22
C SER A 744 59.27 8.05 44.83
N GLY A 745 59.32 9.03 43.92
CA GLY A 745 60.53 9.83 43.72
C GLY A 745 61.64 9.25 42.82
N LYS A 746 62.00 10.08 41.81
CA LYS A 746 63.23 10.08 40.99
C LYS A 746 63.33 9.02 39.90
N GLN A 747 64.08 9.18 38.81
CA GLN A 747 64.66 10.29 38.03
C GLN A 747 65.59 9.56 37.04
N LEU A 748 65.50 9.82 35.72
CA LEU A 748 66.51 9.54 34.68
C LEU A 748 66.86 8.02 34.47
N ASP A 749 67.32 7.50 33.35
CA ASP A 749 67.94 8.07 32.15
C ASP A 749 67.83 7.07 30.99
N ASN A 750 68.13 7.56 29.78
CA ASN A 750 68.40 6.82 28.55
C ASN A 750 69.27 5.55 28.73
N VAL A 751 69.17 4.60 27.79
CA VAL A 751 70.29 4.23 26.89
C VAL A 751 69.84 3.16 25.86
N SER A 752 70.35 3.40 24.66
CA SER A 752 70.35 2.68 23.38
C SER A 752 70.57 1.16 23.39
N GLY A 753 70.09 0.50 22.34
CA GLY A 753 70.66 -0.77 21.87
C GLY A 753 69.86 -1.49 20.77
N LYS A 754 70.06 -1.10 19.50
CA LYS A 754 69.91 -1.99 18.33
C LYS A 754 71.15 -2.92 18.25
N PRO A 755 71.25 -3.86 17.29
CA PRO A 755 70.28 -4.80 16.69
C PRO A 755 70.86 -6.24 16.68
N ASP A 756 70.16 -7.25 16.14
CA ASP A 756 70.77 -8.11 15.10
C ASP A 756 69.84 -9.17 14.47
N SER A 757 70.24 -9.50 13.24
CA SER A 757 69.62 -10.31 12.19
C SER A 757 69.78 -11.84 12.33
N MET A 758 68.94 -12.61 11.62
CA MET A 758 69.30 -13.62 10.58
C MET A 758 68.07 -14.51 10.26
N LYS A 759 67.54 -14.49 9.03
CA LYS A 759 67.80 -15.40 7.89
C LYS A 759 67.50 -16.89 8.12
N GLY A 760 66.64 -17.46 7.26
CA GLY A 760 66.55 -18.91 7.06
C GLY A 760 65.38 -19.35 6.18
N SER A 761 65.63 -19.53 4.89
CA SER A 761 64.73 -20.01 3.83
C SER A 761 64.56 -21.54 3.79
N GLY A 762 63.45 -22.05 3.25
CA GLY A 762 63.36 -23.44 2.75
C GLY A 762 62.03 -23.76 2.04
N ARG A 763 62.10 -24.06 0.73
CA ARG A 763 60.99 -24.45 -0.17
C ARG A 763 60.92 -25.98 -0.38
N GLY A 764 59.74 -26.45 -0.80
CA GLY A 764 59.53 -27.63 -1.69
C GLY A 764 58.47 -28.60 -1.14
N SER A 765 57.64 -29.34 -1.89
CA SER A 765 57.13 -29.34 -3.28
C SER A 765 56.20 -30.58 -3.41
N LEU A 766 55.01 -30.42 -4.03
CA LEU A 766 54.22 -31.35 -4.90
C LEU A 766 54.01 -32.86 -4.56
N GLY A 767 52.73 -33.31 -4.60
CA GLY A 767 52.30 -34.53 -5.34
C GLY A 767 51.55 -35.66 -4.58
N PRO A 768 50.69 -36.49 -5.25
CA PRO A 768 49.34 -36.90 -4.76
C PRO A 768 49.04 -38.43 -4.69
N GLY A 769 47.84 -38.85 -4.24
CA GLY A 769 47.27 -40.19 -4.53
C GLY A 769 46.11 -40.74 -3.65
N LEU A 770 44.99 -41.13 -4.28
CA LEU A 770 43.95 -42.12 -3.87
C LEU A 770 44.35 -43.55 -4.38
N PRO A 771 43.69 -44.73 -4.13
CA PRO A 771 42.24 -45.02 -3.85
C PRO A 771 41.90 -46.28 -2.95
N HIS A 772 40.61 -46.59 -2.68
CA HIS A 772 39.96 -47.93 -2.92
C HIS A 772 38.50 -48.11 -2.37
N ARG A 773 37.71 -48.92 -3.10
CA ARG A 773 36.32 -49.44 -2.91
C ARG A 773 36.16 -50.57 -1.86
N ARG A 774 34.92 -50.82 -1.38
CA ARG A 774 34.16 -52.10 -1.52
C ARG A 774 32.71 -52.04 -1.00
N ASP A 775 31.85 -52.80 -1.66
CA ASP A 775 30.45 -53.23 -1.36
C ASP A 775 30.48 -54.78 -1.18
N PRO A 776 29.49 -55.46 -0.54
CA PRO A 776 28.55 -56.26 -1.36
C PRO A 776 27.10 -56.45 -0.82
N ARG A 777 26.26 -56.90 -1.77
CA ARG A 777 24.79 -57.15 -1.84
C ARG A 777 24.24 -58.43 -1.17
N THR A 778 22.89 -58.58 -1.29
CA THR A 778 21.98 -59.76 -1.47
C THR A 778 21.04 -60.04 -0.28
N ASP A 779 19.77 -60.47 -0.37
CA ASP A 779 18.83 -60.84 -1.47
C ASP A 779 17.37 -60.97 -0.93
N ARG A 780 16.38 -60.75 -1.83
CA ARG A 780 15.10 -61.49 -2.10
C ARG A 780 13.89 -61.66 -1.14
N ASP A 781 12.75 -61.16 -1.67
CA ASP A 781 11.50 -61.84 -2.10
C ASP A 781 10.31 -62.22 -1.16
N ARG A 782 9.12 -61.84 -1.69
CA ARG A 782 7.74 -62.41 -1.61
C ARG A 782 6.91 -62.21 -0.34
N ALA A 783 5.57 -62.17 -0.34
CA ALA A 783 4.48 -61.87 -1.28
C ALA A 783 3.15 -62.15 -0.53
N MET A 784 2.06 -61.49 -0.94
CA MET A 784 0.63 -61.84 -0.75
C MET A 784 -0.03 -61.70 0.64
N ALA A 785 -1.08 -60.88 0.74
CA ALA A 785 -2.49 -61.31 0.62
C ALA A 785 -3.45 -60.38 1.39
N VAL A 786 -4.52 -59.95 0.72
CA VAL A 786 -5.75 -59.36 1.28
C VAL A 786 -6.67 -60.53 1.70
N PRO A 787 -7.56 -60.38 2.70
CA PRO A 787 -8.97 -60.20 2.32
C PRO A 787 -9.79 -59.21 3.20
N ALA A 788 -10.92 -58.85 2.61
CA ALA A 788 -12.00 -57.96 3.03
C ALA A 788 -12.63 -58.17 4.42
N GLY A 789 -13.30 -57.11 4.90
CA GLY A 789 -14.29 -57.18 5.98
C GLY A 789 -14.99 -55.84 6.20
N ALA A 790 -16.27 -55.76 5.81
CA ALA A 790 -17.13 -54.60 5.86
C ALA A 790 -17.51 -54.15 7.28
N GLY A 791 -17.81 -52.86 7.45
CA GLY A 791 -18.40 -52.29 8.66
C GLY A 791 -19.06 -50.96 8.34
N SER A 792 -20.34 -51.03 7.95
CA SER A 792 -21.23 -49.90 7.76
C SER A 792 -21.44 -49.10 9.04
N HIS A 793 -21.36 -47.77 8.98
CA HIS A 793 -22.18 -46.90 9.81
C HIS A 793 -22.83 -45.81 8.97
N ARG A 794 -24.05 -46.14 8.53
CA ARG A 794 -25.15 -45.19 8.37
C ARG A 794 -25.30 -44.42 9.69
N ARG A 795 -25.27 -43.09 9.63
CA ARG A 795 -26.08 -42.27 10.54
C ARG A 795 -27.02 -41.45 9.68
N GLU A 796 -28.26 -41.91 9.65
CA GLU A 796 -29.43 -41.09 9.40
C GLU A 796 -29.41 -39.96 10.44
N TYR A 797 -29.45 -38.70 10.00
CA TYR A 797 -30.02 -37.63 10.79
C TYR A 797 -31.28 -37.19 10.07
N GLN A 798 -32.40 -37.51 10.71
CA GLN A 798 -33.73 -37.11 10.32
C GLN A 798 -33.86 -35.59 10.30
N HIS A 799 -34.58 -35.12 9.29
CA HIS A 799 -35.21 -33.82 9.26
C HIS A 799 -35.93 -33.49 10.57
N TYR A 800 -35.66 -32.30 11.12
CA TYR A 800 -36.64 -31.54 11.87
C TYR A 800 -36.74 -30.16 11.22
N TYR A 801 -37.86 -29.93 10.54
CA TYR A 801 -38.35 -28.60 10.24
C TYR A 801 -38.85 -27.98 11.55
N GLY A 802 -38.38 -26.77 11.83
CA GLY A 802 -38.95 -25.87 12.82
C GLY A 802 -38.90 -24.47 12.24
N GLU A 803 -40.03 -24.04 11.68
CA GLU A 803 -40.30 -22.64 11.37
C GLU A 803 -40.19 -21.80 12.66
N SER A 804 -39.44 -20.70 12.63
CA SER A 804 -39.74 -19.55 13.48
C SER A 804 -39.37 -18.27 12.75
N THR A 805 -40.40 -17.71 12.13
CA THR A 805 -40.60 -16.28 11.94
C THR A 805 -40.51 -15.54 13.28
N ASP A 806 -40.03 -14.29 13.20
CA ASP A 806 -40.36 -13.15 14.07
C ASP A 806 -39.68 -12.94 15.45
N MET A 807 -39.23 -11.68 15.58
CA MET A 807 -38.94 -10.85 16.77
C MET A 807 -37.64 -11.17 17.54
N VAL A 808 -36.77 -10.19 17.83
CA VAL A 808 -37.08 -8.87 18.40
C VAL A 808 -36.23 -7.74 17.78
N SER A 809 -36.93 -6.73 17.28
CA SER A 809 -36.46 -5.34 17.13
C SER A 809 -36.92 -4.50 18.33
N GLU A 810 -36.15 -3.45 18.62
CA GLU A 810 -36.44 -2.27 19.48
C GLU A 810 -36.37 -2.44 21.01
N GLU A 811 -35.54 -1.61 21.68
CA GLU A 811 -36.02 -0.36 22.30
C GLU A 811 -34.91 0.52 22.95
N TYR A 812 -34.95 1.82 22.59
CA TYR A 812 -34.69 3.07 23.35
C TYR A 812 -33.29 3.40 23.90
N TRP A 813 -32.77 4.63 23.71
CA TRP A 813 -33.46 5.91 23.88
C TRP A 813 -33.38 6.92 22.73
N SER A 814 -34.55 7.52 22.50
CA SER A 814 -34.83 8.72 21.72
C SER A 814 -34.54 10.02 22.51
N SER A 815 -34.32 11.10 21.77
CA SER A 815 -34.88 12.41 22.14
C SER A 815 -35.08 13.26 20.88
N ASP A 816 -36.25 13.14 20.27
CA ASP A 816 -36.82 14.20 19.44
C ASP A 816 -37.74 15.06 20.31
N GLY A 817 -37.45 16.35 20.39
CA GLY A 817 -38.39 17.38 20.82
C GLY A 817 -39.04 17.99 19.58
N ALA A 818 -40.27 17.60 19.31
CA ALA A 818 -41.08 18.11 18.21
C ALA A 818 -41.45 19.60 18.37
N TRP A 819 -41.32 20.37 17.29
CA TRP A 819 -42.25 21.45 16.95
C TRP A 819 -42.61 21.32 15.46
N GLY A 820 -43.91 21.15 15.22
CA GLY A 820 -44.46 20.65 13.96
C GLY A 820 -44.42 21.61 12.78
N ALA A 821 -44.42 21.00 11.59
CA ALA A 821 -44.72 21.64 10.32
C ALA A 821 -46.17 21.35 9.92
N GLY A 822 -46.91 22.41 9.60
CA GLY A 822 -48.22 22.42 8.96
C GLY A 822 -48.76 23.85 9.07
N ALA A 823 -49.10 24.60 8.03
CA ALA A 823 -49.49 24.24 6.68
C ALA A 823 -49.24 25.47 5.76
N TRP A 824 -48.84 25.24 4.51
CA TRP A 824 -48.80 26.29 3.48
C TRP A 824 -49.18 25.72 2.10
N ARG A 825 -50.46 25.89 1.74
CA ARG A 825 -51.08 26.08 0.41
C ARG A 825 -52.49 26.63 0.74
N GLU A 826 -53.09 27.63 0.13
CA GLU A 826 -53.02 28.25 -1.19
C GLU A 826 -53.88 29.55 -1.15
N TRP A 827 -53.67 30.45 -2.14
CA TRP A 827 -54.52 31.58 -2.58
C TRP A 827 -54.50 32.90 -1.78
N GLU A 828 -54.63 34.12 -2.34
CA GLU A 828 -54.31 34.79 -3.62
C GLU A 828 -54.85 36.25 -3.48
N HIS A 829 -54.37 37.18 -4.32
CA HIS A 829 -54.86 38.56 -4.59
C HIS A 829 -54.48 39.76 -3.69
N GLU A 830 -53.73 40.70 -4.32
CA GLU A 830 -54.00 42.15 -4.54
C GLU A 830 -54.94 42.87 -3.55
N ALA A 831 -54.67 44.09 -3.03
CA ALA A 831 -54.25 45.30 -3.73
C ALA A 831 -53.88 46.46 -2.75
N ALA A 832 -52.92 47.28 -3.19
CA ALA A 832 -52.86 48.75 -3.23
C ALA A 832 -53.33 49.68 -2.07
N GLY A 833 -52.45 50.66 -1.77
CA GLY A 833 -52.77 52.04 -1.33
C GLY A 833 -52.67 52.29 0.19
N LEU A 834 -52.09 53.38 0.73
CA LEU A 834 -51.66 54.71 0.25
C LEU A 834 -50.67 55.31 1.28
N GLU A 835 -49.72 56.14 0.80
CA GLU A 835 -49.21 57.47 1.28
C GLU A 835 -49.51 57.95 2.72
N GLU A 836 -48.79 58.83 3.43
CA GLU A 836 -47.63 59.72 3.30
C GLU A 836 -47.38 60.32 4.72
N GLY A 837 -46.21 60.94 4.99
CA GLY A 837 -46.12 62.06 5.94
C GLY A 837 -45.08 61.96 7.08
N GLY A 838 -44.08 62.85 7.06
CA GLY A 838 -43.11 63.05 8.15
C GLY A 838 -43.41 64.25 9.05
N TRP A 839 -42.80 64.30 10.25
CA TRP A 839 -41.96 65.41 10.80
C TRP A 839 -41.75 65.29 12.35
N ALA A 840 -40.48 65.46 12.75
CA ALA A 840 -39.78 65.85 14.01
C ALA A 840 -40.39 65.82 15.47
N PRO A 841 -39.53 65.81 16.53
CA PRO A 841 -39.84 65.30 17.89
C PRO A 841 -39.97 66.39 19.00
N PRO A 842 -40.41 66.01 20.23
CA PRO A 842 -40.07 66.72 21.47
C PRO A 842 -39.54 65.81 22.62
N PRO A 843 -39.04 66.37 23.74
CA PRO A 843 -37.88 65.87 24.49
C PRO A 843 -38.18 65.11 25.80
N ALA A 844 -37.11 64.54 26.37
CA ALA A 844 -37.07 63.74 27.60
C ALA A 844 -37.34 64.53 28.90
N PRO A 845 -37.70 63.81 29.98
CA PRO A 845 -37.26 64.18 31.33
C PRO A 845 -36.50 63.05 32.04
N ALA A 846 -35.50 63.47 32.82
CA ALA A 846 -34.65 62.66 33.66
C ALA A 846 -35.33 62.27 34.99
N SER A 847 -35.15 61.03 35.43
CA SER A 847 -34.82 60.63 36.83
C SER A 847 -34.95 59.11 37.03
N SER A 848 -33.84 58.43 37.34
CA SER A 848 -33.71 57.28 38.28
C SER A 848 -32.41 56.46 38.12
N PHE A 849 -31.26 57.11 37.90
CA PHE A 849 -29.96 56.39 37.83
C PHE A 849 -29.63 55.65 39.15
N GLY A 850 -30.02 56.19 40.31
CA GLY A 850 -29.74 55.60 41.62
C GLY A 850 -30.62 54.40 42.03
N ASP A 851 -31.69 54.09 41.30
CA ASP A 851 -32.47 52.86 41.49
C ASP A 851 -32.00 51.73 40.57
N LEU A 852 -31.38 52.08 39.42
CA LEU A 852 -30.77 51.13 38.53
C LEU A 852 -29.48 50.54 39.13
N GLU A 853 -28.62 51.37 39.71
CA GLU A 853 -27.37 50.93 40.36
C GLU A 853 -27.63 49.96 41.52
N ARG A 854 -28.62 50.23 42.38
CA ARG A 854 -28.97 49.33 43.50
C ARG A 854 -29.51 47.97 43.03
N ARG A 855 -30.22 47.91 41.90
CA ARG A 855 -30.70 46.64 41.32
C ARG A 855 -29.57 45.85 40.67
N ILE A 856 -28.62 46.52 40.03
CA ILE A 856 -27.45 45.89 39.42
C ILE A 856 -26.54 45.27 40.48
N ASP A 857 -26.30 45.96 41.59
CA ASP A 857 -25.48 45.43 42.70
C ASP A 857 -26.14 44.22 43.37
N THR A 858 -27.47 44.25 43.54
CA THR A 858 -28.24 43.14 44.11
C THR A 858 -28.22 41.92 43.18
N MET A 859 -28.38 42.12 41.86
CA MET A 859 -28.27 41.06 40.86
C MET A 859 -26.86 40.45 40.81
N SER A 860 -25.82 41.28 40.95
CA SER A 860 -24.43 40.82 40.92
C SER A 860 -24.10 39.92 42.13
N GLN A 861 -24.63 40.26 43.31
CA GLN A 861 -24.49 39.44 44.51
C GLN A 861 -25.27 38.12 44.39
N GLU A 862 -26.52 38.15 43.92
CA GLU A 862 -27.31 36.93 43.70
C GLU A 862 -26.69 36.01 42.64
N PHE A 863 -26.09 36.58 41.60
CA PHE A 863 -25.40 35.81 40.56
C PHE A 863 -24.15 35.11 41.11
N THR A 864 -23.37 35.82 41.94
CA THR A 864 -22.17 35.27 42.57
C THR A 864 -22.51 34.17 43.58
N ASP A 865 -23.56 34.35 44.39
CA ASP A 865 -24.04 33.34 45.33
C ASP A 865 -24.65 32.11 44.63
N ASN A 866 -25.31 32.30 43.49
CA ASN A 866 -25.81 31.18 42.67
C ASN A 866 -24.66 30.41 42.00
N LEU A 867 -23.64 31.10 41.48
CA LEU A 867 -22.44 30.45 40.92
C LEU A 867 -21.68 29.64 41.99
N ARG A 868 -21.61 30.14 43.22
CA ARG A 868 -21.00 29.42 44.34
C ARG A 868 -21.80 28.17 44.73
N ARG A 869 -23.13 28.24 44.78
CA ARG A 869 -24.00 27.08 45.07
C ARG A 869 -24.00 26.04 43.95
N ILE A 870 -23.82 26.46 42.69
CA ILE A 870 -23.67 25.54 41.55
C ILE A 870 -22.31 24.83 41.64
N SER A 871 -21.23 25.56 41.94
CA SER A 871 -19.89 24.99 42.13
C SER A 871 -19.79 24.01 43.31
N GLU A 872 -20.55 24.22 44.40
CA GLU A 872 -20.56 23.31 45.56
C GLU A 872 -21.38 22.03 45.30
N LYS A 873 -22.43 22.07 44.47
CA LYS A 873 -23.25 20.89 44.11
C LYS A 873 -22.65 20.02 43.00
N ASP A 874 -21.81 20.59 42.14
CA ASP A 874 -21.20 19.86 41.03
C ASP A 874 -20.01 19.01 41.47
N ASN A 875 -19.27 19.40 42.51
CA ASN A 875 -18.11 18.63 43.00
C ASN A 875 -18.49 17.23 43.55
N GLU A 876 -19.63 17.08 44.25
CA GLU A 876 -20.08 15.76 44.74
C GLU A 876 -20.54 14.83 43.60
N LYS A 877 -21.03 15.38 42.49
CA LYS A 877 -21.41 14.60 41.30
C LYS A 877 -20.20 14.25 40.45
N PHE A 878 -19.20 15.13 40.35
CA PHE A 878 -17.99 14.87 39.59
C PHE A 878 -17.16 13.72 40.19
N ASP A 879 -17.06 13.60 41.51
CA ASP A 879 -16.34 12.48 42.15
C ASP A 879 -17.05 11.14 41.95
N LEU A 880 -18.40 11.12 42.01
CA LEU A 880 -19.18 9.91 41.71
C LEU A 880 -19.04 9.52 40.23
N ILE A 881 -19.12 10.49 39.32
CA ILE A 881 -18.92 10.27 37.88
C ILE A 881 -17.50 9.76 37.60
N PHE A 882 -16.47 10.34 38.22
CA PHE A 882 -15.09 9.85 38.07
C PHE A 882 -14.93 8.42 38.61
N SER A 883 -15.56 8.08 39.73
CA SER A 883 -15.52 6.71 40.27
C SER A 883 -16.23 5.70 39.34
N ILE A 884 -17.34 6.10 38.73
CA ILE A 884 -18.10 5.28 37.78
C ILE A 884 -17.32 5.15 36.46
N LEU A 885 -16.73 6.24 35.96
CA LEU A 885 -15.89 6.21 34.76
C LEU A 885 -14.64 5.36 34.97
N GLN A 886 -14.01 5.42 36.14
CA GLN A 886 -12.86 4.59 36.48
C GLN A 886 -13.24 3.12 36.65
N GLN A 887 -14.42 2.82 37.21
CA GLN A 887 -14.95 1.45 37.25
C GLN A 887 -15.33 0.93 35.85
N LEU A 888 -15.90 1.77 34.99
CA LEU A 888 -16.24 1.42 33.62
C LEU A 888 -14.97 1.20 32.78
N GLN A 889 -13.94 2.04 32.92
CA GLN A 889 -12.64 1.81 32.28
C GLN A 889 -11.97 0.52 32.75
N ASN A 890 -12.01 0.22 34.06
CA ASN A 890 -11.45 -1.02 34.59
C ASN A 890 -12.24 -2.26 34.11
N ARG A 891 -13.57 -2.18 34.04
CA ARG A 891 -14.41 -3.27 33.50
C ARG A 891 -14.22 -3.42 32.00
N GLN A 892 -14.06 -2.32 31.27
CA GLN A 892 -13.75 -2.34 29.85
C GLN A 892 -12.39 -3.01 29.61
N ALA A 893 -11.34 -2.63 30.33
CA ALA A 893 -10.03 -3.27 30.23
C ALA A 893 -10.06 -4.78 30.57
N GLN A 894 -10.85 -5.18 31.58
CA GLN A 894 -11.04 -6.60 31.90
C GLN A 894 -11.83 -7.36 30.82
N LEU A 895 -12.83 -6.72 30.21
CA LEU A 895 -13.58 -7.30 29.10
C LEU A 895 -12.69 -7.42 27.86
N GLU A 896 -11.92 -6.39 27.54
CA GLU A 896 -10.96 -6.38 26.43
C GLU A 896 -9.92 -7.48 26.61
N GLU A 897 -9.36 -7.66 27.81
CA GLU A 897 -8.44 -8.76 28.09
C GLU A 897 -9.12 -10.15 27.99
N THR A 898 -10.36 -10.28 28.48
CA THR A 898 -11.11 -11.55 28.38
C THR A 898 -11.45 -11.88 26.92
N VAL A 899 -11.87 -10.89 26.14
CA VAL A 899 -12.15 -11.03 24.70
C VAL A 899 -10.86 -11.36 23.95
N ARG A 900 -9.74 -10.70 24.25
CA ARG A 900 -8.43 -10.99 23.69
C ARG A 900 -8.00 -12.43 23.98
N VAL A 901 -8.18 -12.93 25.20
CA VAL A 901 -7.89 -14.33 25.56
C VAL A 901 -8.78 -15.31 24.80
N LEU A 902 -10.09 -15.03 24.73
CA LEU A 902 -11.05 -15.87 23.99
C LEU A 902 -10.80 -15.86 22.48
N GLN A 903 -10.43 -14.73 21.90
CA GLN A 903 -10.07 -14.60 20.49
C GLN A 903 -8.75 -15.28 20.19
N THR A 904 -7.76 -15.21 21.08
CA THR A 904 -6.51 -15.97 20.95
C THR A 904 -6.77 -17.47 20.96
N GLN A 905 -7.71 -17.94 21.80
CA GLN A 905 -8.15 -19.34 21.83
C GLN A 905 -8.93 -19.75 20.57
N ALA A 906 -9.79 -18.87 20.04
CA ALA A 906 -10.50 -19.08 18.78
C ALA A 906 -9.56 -19.10 17.55
N CYS A 907 -8.53 -18.24 17.54
CA CYS A 907 -7.48 -18.21 16.50
C CYS A 907 -6.57 -19.46 16.52
N GLN A 908 -6.54 -20.25 17.60
CA GLN A 908 -5.72 -21.47 17.71
C GLN A 908 -6.43 -22.76 17.30
N GLY A 909 -7.67 -22.70 16.80
CA GLY A 909 -8.37 -23.85 16.23
C GLY A 909 -8.88 -24.89 17.25
N ASP A 910 -8.85 -24.60 18.56
CA ASP A 910 -9.22 -25.56 19.61
C ASP A 910 -10.73 -25.57 19.92
N LEU A 911 -11.56 -25.44 18.88
CA LEU A 911 -13.03 -25.45 18.97
C LEU A 911 -13.62 -26.84 19.25
N ARG A 912 -12.79 -27.87 19.45
CA ARG A 912 -13.26 -29.24 19.79
C ARG A 912 -13.47 -29.50 21.28
N ILE A 913 -13.02 -28.62 22.18
CA ILE A 913 -13.11 -28.88 23.63
C ILE A 913 -14.36 -28.23 24.28
N TRP A 914 -15.03 -27.29 23.59
CA TRP A 914 -16.12 -26.52 24.21
C TRP A 914 -17.54 -27.11 24.07
N TYR A 915 -17.73 -28.18 23.28
CA TYR A 915 -19.05 -28.81 23.14
C TYR A 915 -19.34 -29.90 24.20
N GLU A 916 -18.36 -30.32 25.00
CA GLU A 916 -18.55 -31.32 26.06
C GLU A 916 -18.65 -30.70 27.47
N GLY A 917 -18.45 -29.39 27.61
CA GLY A 917 -18.49 -28.68 28.90
C GLY A 917 -19.78 -27.87 29.17
N LEU A 918 -20.72 -27.83 28.23
CA LEU A 918 -21.94 -27.01 28.30
C LEU A 918 -23.23 -27.81 27.97
N VAL A 919 -23.21 -29.13 28.22
CA VAL A 919 -24.42 -29.96 28.37
C VAL A 919 -24.59 -30.36 29.83
#